data_AF-A0A4D7ATD9-F1
#
_entry.id   AF-A0A4D7ATD9-F1
#
_cell.length_a   1.000
_cell.length_b   1.000
_cell.length_c   1.000
_cell.angle_alpha   90.00
_cell.angle_beta   90.00
_cell.angle_gamma   90.00
#
_symmetry.space_group_name_H-M   'P 1'
#
loop_
_entity.id
_entity.type
_entity.pdbx_description
1 polymer ?
#
loop_
_entity_poly.entity_id
_entity_poly.type
_entity_poly.pdbx_seq_one_letter_code
_entity_poly.pdbx_strand_id
1 'polypeptide(L)'
;MLTIPLTDLTPYEPETMEAIRHRNDCAERGTGYIMHTEDGDELSVRTYLSTDGNLYAAVIYDEAAGRDGMRTWDVGCFFTFPEHNTLSYSDSGGYAVSMDSFSDLFGHDGLVIRYSGELDEHTGATFHDYYYFDTEGNPVLLARVYGDTAQFDLDGNGADELCASSANTAQIFFQRDGRIYEADIDEDLKQAWPDAEYLSFNRWDVSRRNLALWAFVPIPDSPQDGTADRWLYFDGENLLVYRDGRATADHLMEGAEAPEDVMAVLRDYVQEQYTGDHEGLLFVEGGDFVPAPLEYDDWRIESIEGPSYVSVGGLDFAIWSMNYELHTTTPESVILAGGTYMTEDCWVSPGYPGCDYFYFQLDEGGTRTYLYHRMENDCVPGTELFFSGMAYQLREMGLLSFYDLTGRELLDISCSQPVHFFNTLSETNLSEQSQALAAMAACVAAGDDPGTQEIYDSIAHYMEIFSDDLTDGGRAAWQALQSALSIWTAAGDGTVYESGGLSLWVPEGWADMAAVTAEDAVWFGESVPGFDVYERLAHISNPDTGLVWNVRALTRAQFQAAFGDADWSEILGASSYVIGSDDAYIYLLSTPTDVQFLVEDPTSMAQYELLRNQSQTVIEGFFFRNGITPNPDCPDADGCYVGPEASGRPEVNEAAKAAVQAAMDGILAPGAFSLTLSPAPGGSGGGSYILPLDMAAAISRMPENFLWYPAEAGSPPAGLASLTLTAEDGSAALQCWEGSSLVRCTRSGVTQWFYAPPVTADAVFNGTVFAALRQIYDEVEWEALREGIIIPDRGQSHLEIAQAWADADTQPALEVTDGSIFACTYVRTVADVDSWADMPETSYPEQSEGHERFWFSYRRIFVPENEAARSWQMAGNTVEYDGRYGEAPEGAYENFQVGSST
;
A
#
# COMPACT_ATOMS: atom_id res chain seq x y z
N MET A 1 -21.08 -18.67 -39.50
CA MET A 1 -21.61 -19.64 -38.52
C MET A 1 -20.96 -20.97 -38.79
N LEU A 2 -20.20 -21.47 -37.82
CA LEU A 2 -19.66 -22.82 -37.76
C LEU A 2 -20.55 -23.64 -36.81
N THR A 3 -20.80 -24.91 -37.13
CA THR A 3 -21.62 -25.82 -36.33
C THR A 3 -20.80 -27.05 -36.00
N ILE A 4 -20.66 -27.36 -34.71
CA ILE A 4 -19.88 -28.49 -34.19
C ILE A 4 -20.86 -29.46 -33.54
N PRO A 5 -21.12 -30.64 -34.14
CA PRO A 5 -22.04 -31.61 -33.57
C PRO A 5 -21.46 -32.32 -32.34
N LEU A 6 -22.23 -32.39 -31.25
CA LEU A 6 -21.88 -33.12 -30.03
C LEU A 6 -22.54 -34.52 -29.97
N THR A 7 -22.90 -35.06 -31.13
CA THR A 7 -23.60 -36.35 -31.23
C THR A 7 -22.70 -37.56 -30.96
N ASP A 8 -21.39 -37.41 -31.16
CA ASP A 8 -20.42 -38.51 -31.08
C ASP A 8 -19.73 -38.61 -29.71
N LEU A 9 -20.09 -37.73 -28.76
CA LEU A 9 -19.56 -37.75 -27.39
C LEU A 9 -19.95 -39.05 -26.68
N THR A 10 -19.00 -39.56 -25.88
CA THR A 10 -19.25 -40.69 -24.99
C THR A 10 -19.98 -40.18 -23.73
N PRO A 11 -21.01 -40.88 -23.22
CA PRO A 11 -21.63 -40.49 -21.96
C PRO A 11 -20.60 -40.39 -20.83
N TYR A 12 -20.68 -39.31 -20.07
CA TYR A 12 -19.93 -39.10 -18.84
C TYR A 12 -20.59 -39.88 -17.71
N GLU A 13 -19.80 -40.65 -16.97
CA GLU A 13 -20.27 -41.48 -15.86
C GLU A 13 -19.70 -40.91 -14.55
N PRO A 14 -20.56 -40.42 -13.62
CA PRO A 14 -20.13 -39.96 -12.31
C PRO A 14 -19.35 -41.02 -11.53
N GLU A 15 -18.30 -40.60 -10.82
CA GLU A 15 -17.40 -41.51 -10.10
C GLU A 15 -17.72 -41.54 -8.60
N THR A 16 -18.03 -42.72 -8.05
CA THR A 16 -18.15 -42.89 -6.60
C THR A 16 -16.77 -42.86 -5.94
N MET A 17 -16.57 -41.95 -5.00
CA MET A 17 -15.30 -41.77 -4.30
C MET A 17 -15.20 -42.69 -3.08
N GLU A 18 -14.01 -43.23 -2.83
CA GLU A 18 -13.75 -43.98 -1.61
C GLU A 18 -13.59 -43.02 -0.42
N ALA A 19 -14.40 -43.20 0.63
CA ALA A 19 -14.26 -42.49 1.89
C ALA A 19 -13.33 -43.24 2.85
N ILE A 20 -12.07 -42.81 2.92
CA ILE A 20 -11.03 -43.43 3.75
C ILE A 20 -11.20 -42.98 5.20
N ARG A 21 -11.32 -43.94 6.12
CA ARG A 21 -11.61 -43.65 7.53
C ARG A 21 -10.40 -43.06 8.26
N HIS A 22 -10.56 -41.83 8.77
CA HIS A 22 -9.57 -41.11 9.58
C HIS A 22 -10.08 -40.89 11.01
N ARG A 23 -9.18 -40.89 12.00
CA ARG A 23 -9.51 -40.76 13.43
C ARG A 23 -8.45 -39.99 14.20
N ASN A 24 -8.91 -39.04 15.03
CA ASN A 24 -8.08 -38.26 15.97
C ASN A 24 -6.89 -37.53 15.32
N ASP A 25 -7.03 -37.13 14.06
CA ASP A 25 -5.99 -36.51 13.23
C ASP A 25 -6.33 -35.08 12.81
N CYS A 26 -7.41 -34.47 13.31
CA CYS A 26 -7.73 -33.08 13.01
C CYS A 26 -6.82 -32.12 13.79
N ALA A 27 -5.96 -31.41 13.07
CA ALA A 27 -5.16 -30.31 13.59
C ALA A 27 -5.98 -29.01 13.62
N GLU A 28 -6.66 -28.69 12.51
CA GLU A 28 -7.51 -27.51 12.38
C GLU A 28 -8.80 -27.84 11.62
N ARG A 29 -9.92 -27.23 12.03
CA ARG A 29 -11.22 -27.41 11.37
C ARG A 29 -11.43 -26.30 10.35
N GLY A 30 -11.76 -26.67 9.13
CA GLY A 30 -12.24 -25.78 8.09
C GLY A 30 -13.75 -25.63 8.09
N THR A 31 -14.28 -25.13 6.97
CA THR A 31 -15.71 -24.95 6.69
C THR A 31 -16.47 -26.26 6.82
N GLY A 32 -17.70 -26.23 7.32
CA GLY A 32 -18.58 -27.40 7.42
C GLY A 32 -19.96 -27.13 6.84
N TYR A 33 -20.50 -28.11 6.13
CA TYR A 33 -21.82 -28.07 5.50
C TYR A 33 -22.68 -29.24 5.98
N ILE A 34 -24.00 -29.01 5.96
CA ILE A 34 -25.00 -30.06 6.11
C ILE A 34 -25.49 -30.38 4.70
N MET A 35 -25.52 -31.67 4.38
CA MET A 35 -25.94 -32.21 3.09
C MET A 35 -26.99 -33.30 3.31
N HIS A 36 -27.67 -33.68 2.24
CA HIS A 36 -28.65 -34.76 2.25
C HIS A 36 -28.23 -35.86 1.28
N THR A 37 -28.46 -37.11 1.67
CA THR A 37 -28.44 -38.23 0.71
C THR A 37 -29.62 -38.13 -0.25
N GLU A 38 -29.58 -38.88 -1.35
CA GLU A 38 -30.71 -38.98 -2.29
C GLU A 38 -32.04 -39.39 -1.63
N ASP A 39 -32.00 -40.16 -0.53
CA ASP A 39 -33.18 -40.58 0.23
C ASP A 39 -33.61 -39.53 1.30
N GLY A 40 -32.86 -38.44 1.44
CA GLY A 40 -33.15 -37.31 2.33
C GLY A 40 -32.53 -37.40 3.72
N ASP A 41 -31.68 -38.38 4.00
CA ASP A 41 -30.97 -38.50 5.28
C ASP A 41 -29.90 -37.40 5.40
N GLU A 42 -29.82 -36.78 6.57
CA GLU A 42 -28.86 -35.70 6.84
C GLU A 42 -27.45 -36.27 7.10
N LEU A 43 -26.45 -35.67 6.46
CA LEU A 43 -25.03 -35.91 6.74
C LEU A 43 -24.27 -34.58 6.83
N SER A 44 -23.08 -34.60 7.44
CA SER A 44 -22.23 -33.41 7.51
C SER A 44 -20.91 -33.64 6.78
N VAL A 45 -20.45 -32.63 6.04
CA VAL A 45 -19.18 -32.61 5.32
C VAL A 45 -18.34 -31.47 5.86
N ARG A 46 -17.02 -31.66 5.96
CA ARG A 46 -16.11 -30.62 6.45
C ARG A 46 -14.76 -30.67 5.74
N THR A 47 -14.16 -29.50 5.50
CA THR A 47 -12.73 -29.41 5.21
C THR A 47 -11.94 -29.37 6.51
N TYR A 48 -10.74 -29.94 6.54
CA TYR A 48 -9.89 -29.87 7.73
C TYR A 48 -8.42 -30.09 7.40
N LEU A 49 -7.54 -29.41 8.17
CA LEU A 49 -6.12 -29.67 8.15
C LEU A 49 -5.84 -30.83 9.10
N SER A 50 -5.20 -31.86 8.56
CA SER A 50 -4.82 -33.04 9.32
C SER A 50 -3.42 -32.86 9.93
N THR A 51 -3.16 -33.61 11.00
CA THR A 51 -1.85 -33.66 11.68
C THR A 51 -0.71 -34.20 10.82
N ASP A 52 -0.99 -34.80 9.66
CA ASP A 52 0.00 -35.17 8.65
C ASP A 52 0.42 -34.00 7.74
N GLY A 53 -0.19 -32.82 7.91
CA GLY A 53 0.05 -31.62 7.11
C GLY A 53 -0.81 -31.51 5.86
N ASN A 54 -1.60 -32.54 5.53
CA ASN A 54 -2.47 -32.52 4.37
C ASN A 54 -3.83 -31.89 4.69
N LEU A 55 -4.42 -31.27 3.68
CA LEU A 55 -5.77 -30.73 3.74
C LEU A 55 -6.73 -31.73 3.10
N TYR A 56 -7.87 -31.99 3.76
CA TYR A 56 -8.85 -32.97 3.31
C TYR A 56 -10.27 -32.41 3.29
N ALA A 57 -11.13 -32.94 2.43
CA ALA A 57 -12.58 -32.89 2.59
C ALA A 57 -13.11 -34.26 3.02
N ALA A 58 -13.98 -34.26 4.03
CA ALA A 58 -14.42 -35.49 4.68
C ALA A 58 -15.88 -35.47 5.12
N VAL A 59 -16.53 -36.64 5.06
CA VAL A 59 -17.84 -36.87 5.67
C VAL A 59 -17.66 -37.14 7.16
N ILE A 60 -18.44 -36.46 7.99
CA ILE A 60 -18.39 -36.56 9.45
C ILE A 60 -19.24 -37.73 9.92
N TYR A 61 -18.63 -38.64 10.68
CA TYR A 61 -19.34 -39.73 11.34
C TYR A 61 -19.53 -39.49 12.84
N ASP A 62 -18.53 -38.91 13.50
CA ASP A 62 -18.61 -38.42 14.88
C ASP A 62 -17.58 -37.31 15.08
N GLU A 63 -18.04 -36.14 15.53
CA GLU A 63 -17.16 -35.03 15.91
C GLU A 63 -17.58 -34.42 17.25
N ALA A 64 -16.59 -34.04 18.07
CA ALA A 64 -16.81 -33.28 19.29
C ALA A 64 -15.63 -32.35 19.56
N ALA A 65 -15.86 -31.04 19.52
CA ALA A 65 -14.89 -30.03 19.92
C ALA A 65 -15.06 -29.65 21.40
N GLY A 66 -13.95 -29.47 22.12
CA GLY A 66 -13.90 -29.02 23.51
C GLY A 66 -13.10 -27.73 23.68
N ARG A 67 -13.01 -27.24 24.92
CA ARG A 67 -12.25 -26.01 25.28
C ARG A 67 -10.75 -26.13 24.97
N ASP A 68 -10.21 -27.35 24.97
CA ASP A 68 -8.79 -27.66 24.79
C ASP A 68 -8.50 -28.29 23.40
N GLY A 69 -9.38 -28.07 22.42
CA GLY A 69 -9.27 -28.65 21.07
C GLY A 69 -10.21 -29.84 20.81
N MET A 70 -9.91 -30.61 19.76
CA MET A 70 -10.74 -31.74 19.33
C MET A 70 -10.74 -32.90 20.34
N ARG A 71 -11.93 -33.35 20.75
CA ARG A 71 -12.13 -34.48 21.68
C ARG A 71 -12.48 -35.77 20.96
N THR A 72 -13.32 -35.67 19.92
CA THR A 72 -13.68 -36.78 19.05
C THR A 72 -13.55 -36.29 17.62
N TRP A 73 -12.81 -37.03 16.80
CA TRP A 73 -12.74 -36.83 15.37
C TRP A 73 -12.75 -38.19 14.69
N ASP A 74 -13.82 -38.51 13.99
CA ASP A 74 -14.03 -39.75 13.27
C ASP A 74 -14.73 -39.44 11.94
N VAL A 75 -13.98 -39.46 10.85
CA VAL A 75 -14.39 -38.93 9.54
C VAL A 75 -14.01 -39.87 8.41
N GLY A 76 -14.62 -39.70 7.24
CA GLY A 76 -14.31 -40.42 6.01
C GLY A 76 -13.80 -39.44 4.97
N CYS A 77 -12.48 -39.39 4.79
CA CYS A 77 -11.81 -38.51 3.83
C CYS A 77 -12.03 -39.04 2.42
N PHE A 78 -12.63 -38.23 1.55
CA PHE A 78 -12.90 -38.61 0.17
C PHE A 78 -12.14 -37.74 -0.84
N PHE A 79 -11.54 -36.64 -0.38
CA PHE A 79 -10.75 -35.76 -1.21
C PHE A 79 -9.54 -35.20 -0.45
N THR A 80 -8.39 -35.18 -1.11
CA THR A 80 -7.15 -34.57 -0.62
C THR A 80 -6.82 -33.39 -1.52
N PHE A 81 -6.68 -32.20 -0.93
CA PHE A 81 -6.36 -31.01 -1.70
C PHE A 81 -4.90 -31.04 -2.17
N PRO A 82 -4.57 -30.44 -3.33
CA PRO A 82 -3.19 -30.24 -3.76
C PRO A 82 -2.38 -29.42 -2.74
N GLU A 83 -1.05 -29.53 -2.79
CA GLU A 83 -0.15 -28.75 -1.94
C GLU A 83 -0.42 -27.24 -2.04
N HIS A 84 -0.06 -26.48 -1.00
CA HIS A 84 -0.26 -25.03 -0.85
C HIS A 84 -1.71 -24.55 -0.63
N ASN A 85 -2.72 -25.39 -0.86
CA ASN A 85 -4.10 -25.04 -0.50
C ASN A 85 -4.26 -24.82 1.02
N THR A 86 -5.09 -23.84 1.40
CA THR A 86 -5.23 -23.39 2.79
C THR A 86 -6.69 -23.21 3.22
N LEU A 87 -6.92 -23.29 4.54
CA LEU A 87 -8.19 -22.97 5.19
C LEU A 87 -8.39 -21.46 5.42
N SER A 88 -7.38 -20.63 5.14
CA SER A 88 -7.48 -19.17 5.33
C SER A 88 -8.55 -18.57 4.42
N TYR A 89 -9.44 -17.77 4.98
CA TYR A 89 -10.44 -17.01 4.22
C TYR A 89 -9.85 -15.81 3.47
N SER A 90 -8.71 -15.28 3.94
CA SER A 90 -7.99 -14.17 3.33
C SER A 90 -6.64 -14.70 2.86
N ASP A 91 -6.60 -15.21 1.63
CA ASP A 91 -5.35 -15.57 0.97
C ASP A 91 -5.22 -14.78 -0.32
N SER A 92 -4.30 -13.81 -0.34
CA SER A 92 -3.95 -13.03 -1.52
C SER A 92 -3.24 -13.88 -2.59
N GLY A 93 -2.74 -15.07 -2.23
CA GLY A 93 -2.15 -16.03 -3.15
C GLY A 93 -3.16 -16.84 -3.96
N GLY A 94 -4.46 -16.80 -3.61
CA GLY A 94 -5.51 -17.51 -4.34
C GLY A 94 -5.58 -19.02 -4.07
N TYR A 95 -4.99 -19.53 -3.00
CA TYR A 95 -5.00 -20.95 -2.60
C TYR A 95 -6.03 -21.28 -1.51
N ALA A 96 -6.90 -20.32 -1.16
CA ALA A 96 -8.00 -20.55 -0.25
C ALA A 96 -9.01 -21.55 -0.83
N VAL A 97 -9.29 -22.62 -0.09
CA VAL A 97 -10.34 -23.58 -0.46
C VAL A 97 -11.70 -23.09 0.03
N SER A 98 -12.74 -23.33 -0.76
CA SER A 98 -14.12 -23.06 -0.33
C SER A 98 -15.05 -24.22 -0.66
N MET A 99 -16.19 -24.20 0.02
CA MET A 99 -17.27 -25.16 -0.15
C MET A 99 -18.57 -24.38 -0.26
N ASP A 100 -19.44 -24.79 -1.17
CA ASP A 100 -20.78 -24.24 -1.35
C ASP A 100 -21.77 -25.35 -1.70
N SER A 101 -23.07 -25.10 -1.58
CA SER A 101 -24.11 -26.03 -2.01
C SER A 101 -24.61 -25.70 -3.42
N PHE A 102 -24.92 -26.71 -4.21
CA PHE A 102 -25.68 -26.57 -5.45
C PHE A 102 -27.01 -27.32 -5.35
N SER A 103 -27.94 -26.99 -6.25
CA SER A 103 -29.26 -27.63 -6.30
C SER A 103 -29.70 -27.89 -7.73
N ASP A 104 -30.45 -28.97 -7.93
CA ASP A 104 -31.09 -29.36 -9.19
C ASP A 104 -30.14 -29.43 -10.41
N LEU A 105 -28.87 -29.79 -10.18
CA LEU A 105 -27.91 -30.01 -11.27
C LEU A 105 -27.97 -31.48 -11.71
N PHE A 106 -28.42 -31.71 -12.95
CA PHE A 106 -28.67 -33.05 -13.50
C PHE A 106 -29.61 -33.92 -12.63
N GLY A 107 -30.48 -33.27 -11.84
CA GLY A 107 -31.40 -33.93 -10.92
C GLY A 107 -30.82 -34.24 -9.54
N HIS A 108 -29.65 -33.69 -9.19
CA HIS A 108 -28.99 -33.87 -7.91
C HIS A 108 -28.84 -32.54 -7.15
N ASP A 109 -28.93 -32.63 -5.82
CA ASP A 109 -28.50 -31.58 -4.90
C ASP A 109 -27.18 -32.02 -4.26
N GLY A 110 -26.29 -31.07 -3.95
CA GLY A 110 -24.99 -31.46 -3.43
C GLY A 110 -24.07 -30.32 -3.02
N LEU A 111 -22.78 -30.65 -3.00
CA LEU A 111 -21.68 -29.82 -2.54
C LEU A 111 -20.73 -29.55 -3.70
N VAL A 112 -20.34 -28.29 -3.89
CA VAL A 112 -19.20 -27.92 -4.74
C VAL A 112 -17.99 -27.61 -3.86
N ILE A 113 -16.82 -28.15 -4.22
CA ILE A 113 -15.54 -27.87 -3.59
C ILE A 113 -14.70 -27.06 -4.57
N ARG A 114 -14.28 -25.86 -4.17
CA ARG A 114 -13.39 -24.98 -4.95
C ARG A 114 -11.97 -25.04 -4.38
N TYR A 115 -10.97 -25.19 -5.25
CA TYR A 115 -9.56 -25.22 -4.87
C TYR A 115 -8.63 -24.84 -6.04
N SER A 116 -7.36 -24.57 -5.73
CA SER A 116 -6.34 -24.27 -6.73
C SER A 116 -5.46 -25.50 -6.98
N GLY A 117 -5.08 -25.73 -8.24
CA GLY A 117 -4.23 -26.85 -8.63
C GLY A 117 -3.61 -26.65 -10.01
N GLU A 118 -2.86 -27.65 -10.46
CA GLU A 118 -2.25 -27.68 -11.80
C GLU A 118 -3.15 -28.48 -12.76
N LEU A 119 -3.51 -27.87 -13.89
CA LEU A 119 -4.21 -28.52 -15.01
C LEU A 119 -3.22 -29.34 -15.85
N ASP A 120 -2.02 -28.79 -16.08
CA ASP A 120 -0.87 -29.45 -16.71
C ASP A 120 0.45 -28.90 -16.15
N GLU A 121 1.60 -29.40 -16.63
CA GLU A 121 2.95 -29.10 -16.12
C GLU A 121 3.28 -27.59 -16.03
N HIS A 122 2.55 -26.73 -16.74
CA HIS A 122 2.80 -25.28 -16.77
C HIS A 122 1.55 -24.41 -16.57
N THR A 123 0.39 -25.02 -16.33
CA THR A 123 -0.89 -24.29 -16.28
C THR A 123 -1.59 -24.52 -14.94
N GLY A 124 -1.62 -23.50 -14.10
CA GLY A 124 -2.46 -23.47 -12.90
C GLY A 124 -3.93 -23.19 -13.25
N ALA A 125 -4.86 -23.76 -12.49
CA ALA A 125 -6.29 -23.51 -12.63
C ALA A 125 -7.02 -23.55 -11.28
N THR A 126 -8.17 -22.87 -11.22
CA THR A 126 -9.15 -23.07 -10.14
C THR A 126 -10.09 -24.20 -10.54
N PHE A 127 -10.15 -25.24 -9.72
CA PHE A 127 -11.03 -26.39 -9.90
C PHE A 127 -12.30 -26.24 -9.08
N HIS A 128 -13.40 -26.76 -9.62
CA HIS A 128 -14.68 -26.93 -8.94
C HIS A 128 -15.14 -28.37 -9.12
N ASP A 129 -15.15 -29.11 -8.01
CA ASP A 129 -15.65 -30.48 -7.99
C ASP A 129 -17.05 -30.50 -7.41
N TYR A 130 -18.01 -30.98 -8.19
CA TYR A 130 -19.40 -31.13 -7.81
C TYR A 130 -19.62 -32.54 -7.29
N TYR A 131 -20.01 -32.69 -6.03
CA TYR A 131 -20.33 -33.95 -5.39
C TYR A 131 -21.81 -34.01 -5.00
N TYR A 132 -22.45 -35.15 -5.25
CA TYR A 132 -23.69 -35.52 -4.54
C TYR A 132 -23.43 -36.73 -3.64
N PHE A 133 -24.38 -37.05 -2.76
CA PHE A 133 -24.26 -38.19 -1.86
C PHE A 133 -25.34 -39.22 -2.17
N ASP A 134 -24.90 -40.44 -2.51
CA ASP A 134 -25.82 -41.53 -2.84
C ASP A 134 -26.70 -41.94 -1.64
N THR A 135 -27.64 -42.87 -1.85
CA THR A 135 -28.51 -43.40 -0.78
C THR A 135 -27.77 -44.00 0.42
N GLU A 136 -26.52 -44.43 0.27
CA GLU A 136 -25.69 -44.97 1.35
C GLU A 136 -24.82 -43.89 2.03
N GLY A 137 -24.86 -42.65 1.52
CA GLY A 137 -24.07 -41.52 1.99
C GLY A 137 -22.64 -41.48 1.43
N ASN A 138 -22.35 -42.25 0.37
CA ASN A 138 -21.05 -42.19 -0.29
C ASN A 138 -20.99 -40.94 -1.20
N PRO A 139 -19.87 -40.20 -1.19
CA PRO A 139 -19.66 -39.10 -2.12
C PRO A 139 -19.49 -39.60 -3.55
N VAL A 140 -20.21 -38.99 -4.49
CA VAL A 140 -20.11 -39.26 -5.93
C VAL A 140 -19.73 -37.97 -6.64
N LEU A 141 -18.59 -37.97 -7.33
CA LEU A 141 -18.13 -36.88 -8.17
C LEU A 141 -19.02 -36.79 -9.42
N LEU A 142 -19.90 -35.81 -9.42
CA LEU A 142 -20.88 -35.53 -10.49
C LEU A 142 -20.21 -34.88 -11.70
N ALA A 143 -19.31 -33.93 -11.48
CA ALA A 143 -18.57 -33.24 -12.51
C ALA A 143 -17.34 -32.56 -11.90
N ARG A 144 -16.25 -32.47 -12.66
CA ARG A 144 -15.09 -31.63 -12.37
C ARG A 144 -14.95 -30.61 -13.47
N VAL A 145 -14.98 -29.33 -13.10
CA VAL A 145 -14.81 -28.22 -14.04
C VAL A 145 -13.74 -27.27 -13.56
N TYR A 146 -13.18 -26.47 -14.46
CA TYR A 146 -12.09 -25.55 -14.14
C TYR A 146 -12.28 -24.17 -14.76
N GLY A 147 -11.88 -23.14 -14.00
CA GLY A 147 -12.16 -21.74 -14.31
C GLY A 147 -13.42 -21.20 -13.62
N ASP A 148 -14.02 -20.17 -14.20
CA ASP A 148 -15.26 -19.55 -13.74
C ASP A 148 -16.46 -20.41 -14.14
N THR A 149 -17.32 -20.74 -13.17
CA THR A 149 -18.44 -21.66 -13.36
C THR A 149 -19.78 -20.96 -13.43
N ALA A 150 -20.72 -21.56 -14.17
CA ALA A 150 -22.11 -21.13 -14.21
C ALA A 150 -23.03 -22.35 -14.40
N GLN A 151 -24.10 -22.40 -13.62
CA GLN A 151 -25.19 -23.36 -13.78
C GLN A 151 -26.44 -22.62 -14.27
N PHE A 152 -26.88 -22.91 -15.50
CA PHE A 152 -28.08 -22.33 -16.09
C PHE A 152 -28.52 -23.05 -17.36
N ASP A 153 -29.80 -22.96 -17.68
CA ASP A 153 -30.43 -23.39 -18.94
C ASP A 153 -29.86 -22.65 -20.16
N LEU A 154 -28.85 -23.25 -20.81
CA LEU A 154 -28.18 -22.73 -22.00
C LEU A 154 -29.08 -22.86 -23.23
N ASP A 155 -29.67 -24.04 -23.44
CA ASP A 155 -30.38 -24.38 -24.68
C ASP A 155 -31.88 -24.00 -24.68
N GLY A 156 -32.44 -23.60 -23.51
CA GLY A 156 -33.85 -23.24 -23.40
C GLY A 156 -34.79 -24.41 -23.14
N ASN A 157 -34.27 -25.62 -22.85
CA ASN A 157 -35.07 -26.80 -22.58
C ASN A 157 -35.63 -26.81 -21.13
N GLY A 158 -35.12 -25.93 -20.25
CA GLY A 158 -35.57 -25.77 -18.87
C GLY A 158 -34.86 -26.66 -17.84
N ALA A 159 -33.85 -27.41 -18.24
CA ALA A 159 -32.86 -28.05 -17.39
C ALA A 159 -31.55 -27.24 -17.46
N ASP A 160 -30.84 -27.13 -16.35
CA ASP A 160 -29.58 -26.39 -16.33
C ASP A 160 -28.43 -27.24 -16.86
N GLU A 161 -27.55 -26.61 -17.64
CA GLU A 161 -26.21 -27.09 -17.95
C GLU A 161 -25.21 -26.56 -16.93
N LEU A 162 -24.13 -27.31 -16.71
CA LEU A 162 -22.97 -26.83 -15.96
C LEU A 162 -21.88 -26.41 -16.93
N CYS A 163 -21.51 -25.14 -16.87
CA CYS A 163 -20.56 -24.53 -17.77
C CYS A 163 -19.36 -24.03 -16.98
N ALA A 164 -18.18 -24.09 -17.59
CA ALA A 164 -17.00 -23.45 -17.06
C ALA A 164 -16.12 -22.88 -18.16
N SER A 165 -15.37 -21.83 -17.85
CA SER A 165 -14.37 -21.28 -18.76
C SER A 165 -13.25 -20.54 -18.03
N SER A 166 -12.09 -20.51 -18.67
CA SER A 166 -10.98 -19.62 -18.36
C SER A 166 -10.30 -19.20 -19.66
N ALA A 167 -9.29 -18.32 -19.58
CA ALA A 167 -8.57 -17.86 -20.76
C ALA A 167 -7.99 -18.99 -21.63
N ASN A 168 -7.79 -20.20 -21.11
CA ASN A 168 -7.14 -21.32 -21.81
C ASN A 168 -8.05 -22.50 -22.14
N THR A 169 -9.29 -22.51 -21.65
CA THR A 169 -10.18 -23.69 -21.77
C THR A 169 -11.64 -23.35 -21.49
N ALA A 170 -12.56 -24.15 -22.01
CA ALA A 170 -13.97 -24.08 -21.68
C ALA A 170 -14.64 -25.45 -21.78
N GLN A 171 -15.64 -25.68 -20.93
CA GLN A 171 -16.36 -26.94 -20.82
C GLN A 171 -17.87 -26.72 -20.69
N ILE A 172 -18.65 -27.68 -21.20
CA ILE A 172 -20.08 -27.81 -20.89
C ILE A 172 -20.37 -29.25 -20.49
N PHE A 173 -21.06 -29.41 -19.38
CA PHE A 173 -21.75 -30.63 -19.00
C PHE A 173 -23.24 -30.44 -19.25
N PHE A 174 -23.86 -31.39 -19.95
CA PHE A 174 -25.27 -31.33 -20.31
C PHE A 174 -25.93 -32.72 -20.25
N GLN A 175 -27.25 -32.75 -20.12
CA GLN A 175 -28.01 -33.99 -20.06
C GLN A 175 -28.75 -34.28 -21.38
N ARG A 176 -28.58 -35.49 -21.92
CA ARG A 176 -29.34 -35.98 -23.08
C ARG A 176 -29.83 -37.39 -22.83
N ASP A 177 -31.13 -37.63 -23.02
CA ASP A 177 -31.78 -38.92 -22.77
C ASP A 177 -31.51 -39.50 -21.35
N GLY A 178 -31.39 -38.62 -20.35
CA GLY A 178 -31.12 -39.00 -18.96
C GLY A 178 -29.68 -39.41 -18.67
N ARG A 179 -28.74 -39.14 -19.59
CA ARG A 179 -27.29 -39.35 -19.41
C ARG A 179 -26.56 -38.02 -19.47
N ILE A 180 -25.47 -37.91 -18.73
CA ILE A 180 -24.61 -36.72 -18.71
C ILE A 180 -23.56 -36.86 -19.82
N TYR A 181 -23.19 -35.75 -20.44
CA TYR A 181 -22.14 -35.65 -21.44
C TYR A 181 -21.26 -34.45 -21.10
N GLU A 182 -19.97 -34.60 -21.34
CA GLU A 182 -18.97 -33.54 -21.23
C GLU A 182 -18.48 -33.17 -22.63
N ALA A 183 -18.46 -31.88 -22.94
CA ALA A 183 -17.84 -31.32 -24.14
C ALA A 183 -16.63 -30.46 -23.74
N ASP A 184 -15.45 -30.80 -24.26
CA ASP A 184 -14.26 -29.96 -24.20
C ASP A 184 -14.28 -29.01 -25.40
N ILE A 185 -14.66 -27.76 -25.14
CA ILE A 185 -14.87 -26.75 -26.19
C ILE A 185 -13.56 -26.41 -26.90
N ASP A 186 -12.43 -26.44 -26.18
CA ASP A 186 -11.13 -26.12 -26.75
C ASP A 186 -10.70 -27.21 -27.74
N GLU A 187 -10.82 -28.49 -27.36
CA GLU A 187 -10.53 -29.60 -28.27
C GLU A 187 -11.49 -29.62 -29.48
N ASP A 188 -12.78 -29.43 -29.23
CA ASP A 188 -13.82 -29.40 -30.27
C ASP A 188 -13.59 -28.26 -31.29
N LEU A 189 -13.22 -27.07 -30.81
CA LEU A 189 -12.90 -25.92 -31.67
C LEU A 189 -11.61 -26.14 -32.46
N LYS A 190 -10.54 -26.64 -31.83
CA LYS A 190 -9.27 -26.95 -32.53
C LYS A 190 -9.49 -27.95 -33.67
N GLN A 191 -10.39 -28.91 -33.48
CA GLN A 191 -10.73 -29.87 -34.52
C GLN A 191 -11.59 -29.25 -35.63
N ALA A 192 -12.57 -28.42 -35.29
CA ALA A 192 -13.53 -27.87 -36.24
C ALA A 192 -13.05 -26.59 -36.97
N TRP A 193 -12.11 -25.86 -36.36
CA TRP A 193 -11.55 -24.59 -36.85
C TRP A 193 -10.01 -24.64 -36.81
N PRO A 194 -9.37 -25.44 -37.68
CA PRO A 194 -7.93 -25.72 -37.61
C PRO A 194 -7.03 -24.52 -37.94
N ASP A 195 -7.59 -23.46 -38.54
CA ASP A 195 -6.87 -22.22 -38.83
C ASP A 195 -6.84 -21.28 -37.61
N ALA A 196 -7.57 -21.57 -36.54
CA ALA A 196 -7.53 -20.80 -35.30
C ALA A 196 -6.36 -21.24 -34.43
N GLU A 197 -5.47 -20.30 -34.13
CA GLU A 197 -4.40 -20.43 -33.16
C GLU A 197 -4.72 -19.60 -31.91
N TYR A 198 -4.15 -19.99 -30.78
CA TYR A 198 -4.31 -19.28 -29.49
C TYR A 198 -5.78 -18.98 -29.15
N LEU A 199 -6.58 -20.03 -28.99
CA LEU A 199 -7.96 -19.87 -28.52
C LEU A 199 -7.97 -19.31 -27.11
N SER A 200 -8.73 -18.24 -26.90
CA SER A 200 -8.95 -17.69 -25.58
C SER A 200 -10.42 -17.45 -25.30
N PHE A 201 -10.87 -17.91 -24.12
CA PHE A 201 -12.27 -17.89 -23.74
C PHE A 201 -12.53 -16.86 -22.63
N ASN A 202 -13.63 -16.13 -22.78
CA ASN A 202 -14.14 -15.24 -21.74
C ASN A 202 -15.08 -16.00 -20.79
N ARG A 203 -15.80 -15.26 -19.94
CA ARG A 203 -16.83 -15.82 -19.06
C ARG A 203 -18.12 -16.11 -19.84
N TRP A 204 -18.85 -17.12 -19.36
CA TRP A 204 -20.22 -17.39 -19.82
C TRP A 204 -21.16 -16.23 -19.48
N ASP A 205 -21.81 -15.65 -20.49
CA ASP A 205 -22.84 -14.63 -20.32
C ASP A 205 -24.19 -15.32 -20.11
N VAL A 206 -24.63 -15.43 -18.86
CA VAL A 206 -25.91 -16.06 -18.49
C VAL A 206 -27.12 -15.33 -19.10
N SER A 207 -27.00 -14.01 -19.34
CA SER A 207 -28.09 -13.20 -19.90
C SER A 207 -28.26 -13.42 -21.40
N ARG A 208 -27.15 -13.54 -22.13
CA ARG A 208 -27.12 -13.80 -23.57
C ARG A 208 -27.06 -15.28 -23.93
N ARG A 209 -26.81 -16.15 -22.93
CA ARG A 209 -26.63 -17.60 -23.06
C ARG A 209 -25.54 -17.97 -24.05
N ASN A 210 -24.39 -17.31 -23.96
CA ASN A 210 -23.27 -17.54 -24.86
C ASN A 210 -21.91 -17.47 -24.16
N LEU A 211 -20.91 -17.99 -24.84
CA LEU A 211 -19.50 -17.86 -24.50
C LEU A 211 -18.84 -16.99 -25.57
N ALA A 212 -18.33 -15.82 -25.17
CA ALA A 212 -17.45 -15.04 -26.03
C ALA A 212 -16.04 -15.63 -26.01
N LEU A 213 -15.40 -15.68 -27.17
CA LEU A 213 -14.02 -16.17 -27.32
C LEU A 213 -13.36 -15.47 -28.50
N TRP A 214 -12.03 -15.47 -28.52
CA TRP A 214 -11.26 -14.97 -29.65
C TRP A 214 -10.13 -15.94 -29.99
N ALA A 215 -9.62 -15.84 -31.21
CA ALA A 215 -8.49 -16.61 -31.71
C ALA A 215 -7.68 -15.77 -32.69
N PHE A 216 -6.41 -16.12 -32.91
CA PHE A 216 -5.65 -15.64 -34.05
C PHE A 216 -5.95 -16.50 -35.28
N VAL A 217 -6.15 -15.85 -36.43
CA VAL A 217 -6.36 -16.52 -37.72
C VAL A 217 -5.52 -15.88 -38.83
N PRO A 218 -5.06 -16.68 -39.81
CA PRO A 218 -4.29 -16.15 -40.92
C PRO A 218 -5.06 -15.10 -41.73
N ILE A 219 -4.43 -13.94 -41.96
CA ILE A 219 -4.90 -12.96 -42.93
C ILE A 219 -4.33 -13.34 -44.31
N PRO A 220 -5.17 -13.43 -45.37
CA PRO A 220 -4.69 -13.77 -46.70
C PRO A 220 -3.58 -12.82 -47.19
N ASP A 221 -2.52 -13.39 -47.74
CA ASP A 221 -1.36 -12.68 -48.31
C ASP A 221 -0.59 -11.78 -47.31
N SER A 222 -0.85 -11.90 -46.00
CA SER A 222 -0.12 -11.23 -44.93
C SER A 222 0.72 -12.24 -44.12
N PRO A 223 1.90 -11.85 -43.60
CA PRO A 223 2.63 -12.64 -42.61
C PRO A 223 2.07 -12.47 -41.18
N GLN A 224 1.09 -11.57 -40.98
CA GLN A 224 0.45 -11.33 -39.69
C GLN A 224 -0.88 -12.06 -39.61
N ASP A 225 -1.23 -12.50 -38.39
CA ASP A 225 -2.54 -13.04 -38.07
C ASP A 225 -3.48 -11.93 -37.59
N GLY A 226 -4.78 -12.13 -37.80
CA GLY A 226 -5.83 -11.26 -37.31
C GLY A 226 -6.58 -11.89 -36.14
N THR A 227 -7.08 -11.05 -35.23
CA THR A 227 -7.99 -11.44 -34.16
C THR A 227 -9.37 -11.75 -34.71
N ALA A 228 -9.92 -12.89 -34.33
CA ALA A 228 -11.23 -13.36 -34.73
C ALA A 228 -12.14 -13.57 -33.52
N ASP A 229 -12.92 -12.55 -33.17
CA ASP A 229 -13.93 -12.64 -32.12
C ASP A 229 -15.12 -13.51 -32.55
N ARG A 230 -15.59 -14.35 -31.63
CA ARG A 230 -16.68 -15.30 -31.82
C ARG A 230 -17.58 -15.37 -30.60
N TRP A 231 -18.83 -15.73 -30.87
CA TRP A 231 -19.82 -16.07 -29.83
C TRP A 231 -20.31 -17.49 -30.06
N LEU A 232 -20.12 -18.32 -29.06
CA LEU A 232 -20.51 -19.72 -29.05
C LEU A 232 -21.82 -19.87 -28.27
N TYR A 233 -22.79 -20.55 -28.89
CA TYR A 233 -24.07 -20.90 -28.29
C TYR A 233 -24.22 -22.42 -28.28
N PHE A 234 -24.98 -22.95 -27.34
CA PHE A 234 -25.35 -24.35 -27.28
C PHE A 234 -26.84 -24.52 -27.55
N ASP A 235 -27.21 -25.43 -28.45
CA ASP A 235 -28.61 -25.67 -28.84
C ASP A 235 -29.20 -27.00 -28.34
N GLY A 236 -28.49 -27.67 -27.42
CA GLY A 236 -28.84 -28.99 -26.90
C GLY A 236 -28.17 -30.15 -27.65
N GLU A 237 -27.73 -29.93 -28.89
CA GLU A 237 -27.10 -30.96 -29.73
C GLU A 237 -25.75 -30.53 -30.34
N ASN A 238 -25.53 -29.23 -30.52
CA ASN A 238 -24.41 -28.65 -31.24
C ASN A 238 -23.88 -27.39 -30.54
N LEU A 239 -22.59 -27.12 -30.76
CA LEU A 239 -22.01 -25.80 -30.54
C LEU A 239 -22.17 -24.97 -31.82
N LEU A 240 -22.74 -23.78 -31.70
CA LEU A 240 -22.99 -22.83 -32.79
C LEU A 240 -22.08 -21.61 -32.61
N VAL A 241 -21.09 -21.48 -33.48
CA VAL A 241 -20.06 -20.44 -33.38
C VAL A 241 -20.34 -19.35 -34.42
N TYR A 242 -20.66 -18.14 -33.95
CA TYR A 242 -20.99 -16.99 -34.77
C TYR A 242 -19.85 -15.99 -34.83
N ARG A 243 -19.66 -15.39 -36.01
CA ARG A 243 -18.89 -14.14 -36.15
C ARG A 243 -19.72 -12.97 -35.64
N ASP A 244 -19.07 -11.83 -35.43
CA ASP A 244 -19.80 -10.59 -35.24
C ASP A 244 -20.66 -10.30 -36.48
N GLY A 245 -21.96 -10.14 -36.25
CA GLY A 245 -22.96 -9.88 -37.28
C GLY A 245 -23.48 -8.45 -37.28
N ARG A 246 -22.96 -7.58 -36.40
CA ARG A 246 -23.41 -6.19 -36.29
C ARG A 246 -23.27 -5.46 -37.62
N ALA A 247 -24.33 -4.77 -38.02
CA ALA A 247 -24.29 -3.97 -39.23
C ALA A 247 -23.46 -2.70 -39.00
N THR A 248 -22.67 -2.29 -40.00
CA THR A 248 -22.03 -0.97 -40.02
C THR A 248 -22.79 -0.05 -40.97
N ALA A 249 -23.21 1.11 -40.49
CA ALA A 249 -23.88 2.14 -41.28
C ALA A 249 -23.31 3.51 -40.93
N ASP A 250 -22.90 4.28 -41.95
CA ASP A 250 -22.32 5.62 -41.77
C ASP A 250 -21.15 5.64 -40.76
N HIS A 251 -20.22 4.69 -40.91
CA HIS A 251 -19.07 4.49 -40.04
C HIS A 251 -19.43 4.15 -38.56
N LEU A 252 -20.66 3.73 -38.27
CA LEU A 252 -21.09 3.30 -36.93
C LEU A 252 -21.51 1.84 -36.96
N MET A 253 -20.95 1.03 -36.06
CA MET A 253 -21.45 -0.30 -35.81
C MET A 253 -22.74 -0.28 -34.97
N GLU A 254 -23.62 -1.25 -35.21
CA GLU A 254 -24.86 -1.42 -34.46
C GLU A 254 -24.58 -1.46 -32.94
N GLY A 255 -25.26 -0.60 -32.17
CA GLY A 255 -25.07 -0.46 -30.73
C GLY A 255 -24.12 0.67 -30.32
N ALA A 256 -23.31 1.23 -31.24
CA ALA A 256 -22.50 2.41 -30.99
C ALA A 256 -23.34 3.70 -31.06
N GLU A 257 -24.10 3.97 -30.00
CA GLU A 257 -25.03 5.10 -29.92
C GLU A 257 -24.72 6.04 -28.73
N ALA A 258 -24.71 7.35 -28.97
CA ALA A 258 -24.63 8.38 -27.94
C ALA A 258 -25.44 9.62 -28.35
N PRO A 259 -25.68 10.59 -27.44
CA PRO A 259 -26.26 11.89 -27.82
C PRO A 259 -25.48 12.56 -28.95
N GLU A 260 -26.16 13.27 -29.86
CA GLU A 260 -25.52 13.81 -31.08
C GLU A 260 -24.35 14.77 -30.81
N ASP A 261 -24.40 15.53 -29.72
CA ASP A 261 -23.31 16.40 -29.29
C ASP A 261 -22.05 15.62 -28.86
N VAL A 262 -22.21 14.42 -28.31
CA VAL A 262 -21.11 13.49 -28.03
C VAL A 262 -20.65 12.82 -29.31
N MET A 263 -21.58 12.32 -30.13
CA MET A 263 -21.27 11.68 -31.41
C MET A 263 -20.47 12.58 -32.34
N ALA A 264 -20.74 13.89 -32.36
CA ALA A 264 -19.98 14.85 -33.15
C ALA A 264 -18.49 14.87 -32.75
N VAL A 265 -18.20 14.90 -31.44
CA VAL A 265 -16.83 14.88 -30.93
C VAL A 265 -16.12 13.57 -31.27
N LEU A 266 -16.80 12.43 -31.07
CA LEU A 266 -16.23 11.11 -31.35
C LEU A 266 -15.91 10.94 -32.84
N ARG A 267 -16.85 11.33 -33.73
CA ARG A 267 -16.62 11.27 -35.18
C ARG A 267 -15.48 12.20 -35.61
N ASP A 268 -15.41 13.42 -35.07
CA ASP A 268 -14.32 14.36 -35.38
C ASP A 268 -12.97 13.80 -34.95
N TYR A 269 -12.89 13.18 -33.76
CA TYR A 269 -11.69 12.52 -33.28
C TYR A 269 -11.25 11.37 -34.19
N VAL A 270 -12.14 10.42 -34.49
CA VAL A 270 -11.78 9.26 -35.34
C VAL A 270 -11.43 9.72 -36.77
N GLN A 271 -12.10 10.75 -37.29
CA GLN A 271 -11.78 11.33 -38.58
C GLN A 271 -10.38 11.96 -38.60
N GLU A 272 -9.94 12.59 -37.50
CA GLU A 272 -8.57 13.08 -37.32
C GLU A 272 -7.57 11.91 -37.31
N GLN A 273 -7.84 10.85 -36.54
CA GLN A 273 -6.99 9.66 -36.49
C GLN A 273 -6.88 8.99 -37.87
N TYR A 274 -8.00 8.82 -38.58
CA TYR A 274 -8.02 8.24 -39.91
C TYR A 274 -7.21 9.06 -40.94
N THR A 275 -7.30 10.39 -40.89
CA THR A 275 -6.63 11.28 -41.88
C THR A 275 -5.22 11.70 -41.50
N GLY A 276 -4.73 11.29 -40.33
CA GLY A 276 -3.35 11.51 -39.90
C GLY A 276 -2.31 10.87 -40.83
N ASP A 277 -1.06 11.30 -40.69
CA ASP A 277 0.07 10.63 -41.33
C ASP A 277 0.38 9.34 -40.55
N HIS A 278 0.39 8.19 -41.23
CA HIS A 278 0.63 6.87 -40.63
C HIS A 278 1.96 6.30 -41.10
N GLU A 279 2.79 5.84 -40.17
CA GLU A 279 4.05 5.14 -40.47
C GLU A 279 3.88 3.65 -40.21
N GLY A 280 4.09 2.82 -41.23
CA GLY A 280 4.12 1.37 -41.12
C GLY A 280 5.54 0.81 -41.00
N LEU A 281 5.66 -0.42 -40.49
CA LEU A 281 6.92 -1.15 -40.43
C LEU A 281 6.75 -2.57 -40.98
N LEU A 282 7.73 -3.03 -41.74
CA LEU A 282 7.87 -4.43 -42.15
C LEU A 282 8.97 -5.10 -41.34
N PHE A 283 8.68 -6.29 -40.82
CA PHE A 283 9.69 -7.17 -40.26
C PHE A 283 10.45 -7.85 -41.39
N VAL A 284 11.78 -7.69 -41.43
CA VAL A 284 12.64 -8.33 -42.44
C VAL A 284 13.49 -9.44 -41.84
N GLU A 285 13.80 -10.44 -42.67
CA GLU A 285 14.63 -11.59 -42.31
C GLU A 285 16.00 -11.11 -41.80
N GLY A 286 16.23 -11.23 -40.48
CA GLY A 286 17.40 -10.65 -39.78
C GLY A 286 17.09 -9.96 -38.45
N GLY A 287 15.81 -9.72 -38.14
CA GLY A 287 15.37 -9.16 -36.85
C GLY A 287 15.18 -7.64 -36.84
N ASP A 288 15.35 -6.97 -37.98
CA ASP A 288 15.18 -5.52 -38.11
C ASP A 288 13.77 -5.16 -38.63
N PHE A 289 13.29 -3.98 -38.23
CA PHE A 289 12.09 -3.35 -38.80
C PHE A 289 12.48 -2.27 -39.81
N VAL A 290 11.81 -2.23 -40.96
CA VAL A 290 12.03 -1.19 -41.99
C VAL A 290 10.75 -0.42 -42.29
N PRO A 291 10.83 0.91 -42.52
CA PRO A 291 9.67 1.72 -42.89
C PRO A 291 8.94 1.16 -44.11
N ALA A 292 7.61 1.09 -44.00
CA ALA A 292 6.72 0.60 -45.04
C ALA A 292 5.47 1.50 -45.15
N PRO A 293 4.83 1.57 -46.33
CA PRO A 293 3.56 2.25 -46.47
C PRO A 293 2.48 1.56 -45.63
N LEU A 294 1.79 2.33 -44.80
CA LEU A 294 0.57 1.93 -44.11
C LEU A 294 -0.58 2.78 -44.64
N GLU A 295 -1.56 2.15 -45.26
CA GLU A 295 -2.70 2.83 -45.85
C GLU A 295 -3.99 2.36 -45.18
N TYR A 296 -4.76 3.30 -44.63
CA TYR A 296 -6.14 3.08 -44.21
C TYR A 296 -7.10 3.59 -45.28
N ASP A 297 -8.13 2.80 -45.61
CA ASP A 297 -9.12 3.11 -46.65
C ASP A 297 -10.56 3.22 -46.15
N ASP A 298 -10.81 2.85 -44.89
CA ASP A 298 -12.08 3.08 -44.20
C ASP A 298 -11.88 3.22 -42.68
N TRP A 299 -12.90 3.69 -41.96
CA TRP A 299 -12.94 3.76 -40.50
C TRP A 299 -14.34 3.47 -39.97
N ARG A 300 -14.43 3.02 -38.70
CA ARG A 300 -15.70 2.86 -38.00
C ARG A 300 -15.54 3.06 -36.49
N ILE A 301 -16.61 3.50 -35.83
CA ILE A 301 -16.76 3.39 -34.38
C ILE A 301 -17.39 2.03 -34.09
N GLU A 302 -16.67 1.21 -33.35
CA GLU A 302 -17.04 -0.17 -33.03
C GLU A 302 -18.00 -0.22 -31.84
N SER A 303 -17.67 0.50 -30.77
CA SER A 303 -18.49 0.56 -29.56
C SER A 303 -18.37 1.91 -28.85
N ILE A 304 -19.42 2.24 -28.11
CA ILE A 304 -19.47 3.39 -27.21
C ILE A 304 -20.12 2.90 -25.92
N GLU A 305 -19.52 3.19 -24.77
CA GLU A 305 -20.12 2.93 -23.46
C GLU A 305 -20.24 4.21 -22.64
N GLY A 306 -21.15 4.18 -21.66
CA GLY A 306 -21.47 5.30 -20.78
C GLY A 306 -22.83 5.97 -21.09
N PRO A 307 -23.08 7.17 -20.52
CA PRO A 307 -22.15 7.92 -19.69
C PRO A 307 -21.95 7.30 -18.30
N SER A 308 -20.70 7.28 -17.85
CA SER A 308 -20.35 7.23 -16.43
C SER A 308 -20.41 8.65 -15.86
N TYR A 309 -21.07 8.83 -14.73
CA TYR A 309 -21.19 10.12 -14.07
C TYR A 309 -20.23 10.19 -12.88
N VAL A 310 -19.44 11.26 -12.82
CA VAL A 310 -18.49 11.51 -11.73
C VAL A 310 -18.66 12.94 -11.26
N SER A 311 -18.64 13.15 -9.95
CA SER A 311 -18.65 14.48 -9.33
C SER A 311 -17.35 14.72 -8.59
N VAL A 312 -16.76 15.90 -8.73
CA VAL A 312 -15.57 16.31 -7.97
C VAL A 312 -15.56 17.82 -7.75
N GLY A 313 -15.30 18.27 -6.53
CA GLY A 313 -15.23 19.71 -6.20
C GLY A 313 -16.53 20.47 -6.51
N GLY A 314 -17.67 19.79 -6.40
CA GLY A 314 -18.99 20.34 -6.75
C GLY A 314 -19.26 20.51 -8.24
N LEU A 315 -18.41 19.95 -9.11
CA LEU A 315 -18.62 19.88 -10.56
C LEU A 315 -19.07 18.49 -10.97
N ASP A 316 -19.95 18.41 -11.97
CA ASP A 316 -20.48 17.14 -12.50
C ASP A 316 -19.94 16.88 -13.91
N PHE A 317 -19.55 15.63 -14.17
CA PHE A 317 -18.99 15.18 -15.43
C PHE A 317 -19.75 13.97 -15.97
N ALA A 318 -19.88 13.91 -17.29
CA ALA A 318 -20.32 12.74 -18.01
C ALA A 318 -19.17 12.25 -18.90
N ILE A 319 -18.86 10.97 -18.78
CA ILE A 319 -17.68 10.36 -19.39
C ILE A 319 -18.13 9.19 -20.26
N TRP A 320 -17.70 9.18 -21.53
CA TRP A 320 -17.95 8.08 -22.45
C TRP A 320 -16.63 7.40 -22.79
N SER A 321 -16.63 6.07 -22.88
CA SER A 321 -15.55 5.32 -23.52
C SER A 321 -15.95 4.97 -24.94
N MET A 322 -14.95 4.85 -25.81
CA MET A 322 -15.13 4.46 -27.21
C MET A 322 -14.07 3.43 -27.60
N ASN A 323 -14.44 2.53 -28.49
CA ASN A 323 -13.49 1.81 -29.33
C ASN A 323 -13.79 2.13 -30.80
N TYR A 324 -12.74 2.32 -31.59
CA TYR A 324 -12.83 2.61 -33.02
C TYR A 324 -11.79 1.82 -33.79
N GLU A 325 -12.05 1.62 -35.06
CA GLU A 325 -11.21 0.80 -35.91
C GLU A 325 -10.98 1.45 -37.28
N LEU A 326 -9.78 1.28 -37.82
CA LEU A 326 -9.35 1.74 -39.13
C LEU A 326 -9.11 0.52 -40.03
N HIS A 327 -9.76 0.46 -41.18
CA HIS A 327 -9.54 -0.65 -42.12
C HIS A 327 -8.30 -0.38 -42.96
N THR A 328 -7.41 -1.37 -43.08
CA THR A 328 -6.19 -1.27 -43.89
C THR A 328 -6.19 -2.23 -45.07
N THR A 329 -5.56 -1.80 -46.16
CA THR A 329 -5.25 -2.66 -47.31
C THR A 329 -3.81 -3.18 -47.31
N THR A 330 -3.02 -2.80 -46.31
CA THR A 330 -1.60 -3.17 -46.11
C THR A 330 -1.38 -3.78 -44.71
N PRO A 331 -2.07 -4.88 -44.36
CA PRO A 331 -2.03 -5.47 -43.02
C PRO A 331 -0.62 -5.87 -42.59
N GLU A 332 0.27 -6.21 -43.53
CA GLU A 332 1.65 -6.60 -43.24
C GLU A 332 2.49 -5.47 -42.63
N SER A 333 2.08 -4.21 -42.83
CA SER A 333 2.77 -3.00 -42.37
C SER A 333 2.31 -2.52 -40.98
N VAL A 334 1.26 -3.14 -40.40
CA VAL A 334 0.70 -2.74 -39.10
C VAL A 334 1.62 -3.16 -37.97
N ILE A 335 1.77 -2.32 -36.95
CA ILE A 335 2.55 -2.65 -35.75
C ILE A 335 1.58 -3.09 -34.65
N LEU A 336 1.55 -4.39 -34.34
CA LEU A 336 0.75 -4.95 -33.25
C LEU A 336 1.47 -4.78 -31.91
N ALA A 337 1.49 -3.55 -31.39
CA ALA A 337 2.08 -3.23 -30.09
C ALA A 337 1.23 -2.21 -29.32
N GLY A 338 1.39 -2.17 -28.00
CA GLY A 338 0.74 -1.16 -27.14
C GLY A 338 -0.78 -1.27 -27.09
N GLY A 339 -1.33 -2.49 -27.17
CA GLY A 339 -2.78 -2.75 -27.18
C GLY A 339 -3.40 -2.75 -28.57
N THR A 340 -2.67 -2.34 -29.60
CA THR A 340 -3.13 -2.41 -30.99
C THR A 340 -3.50 -3.85 -31.35
N TYR A 341 -4.73 -4.04 -31.83
CA TYR A 341 -5.15 -5.30 -32.45
C TYR A 341 -5.62 -5.06 -33.89
N MET A 342 -5.55 -6.12 -34.69
CA MET A 342 -6.08 -6.13 -36.05
C MET A 342 -7.00 -7.34 -36.19
N THR A 343 -8.21 -7.15 -36.69
CA THR A 343 -9.17 -8.24 -36.89
C THR A 343 -8.84 -9.09 -38.13
N GLU A 344 -9.48 -10.26 -38.26
CA GLU A 344 -9.39 -11.13 -39.44
C GLU A 344 -9.85 -10.46 -40.76
N ASP A 345 -10.58 -9.35 -40.66
CA ASP A 345 -11.04 -8.54 -41.78
C ASP A 345 -10.24 -7.22 -41.91
N CYS A 346 -9.02 -7.17 -41.37
CA CYS A 346 -8.07 -6.04 -41.46
C CYS A 346 -8.55 -4.71 -40.83
N TRP A 347 -9.49 -4.76 -39.89
CA TRP A 347 -9.84 -3.60 -39.05
C TRP A 347 -8.85 -3.50 -37.88
N VAL A 348 -8.16 -2.36 -37.77
CA VAL A 348 -7.13 -2.10 -36.78
C VAL A 348 -7.69 -1.16 -35.71
N SER A 349 -7.72 -1.59 -34.45
CA SER A 349 -7.86 -0.66 -33.34
C SER A 349 -6.47 -0.19 -32.91
N PRO A 350 -6.17 1.12 -32.95
CA PRO A 350 -4.81 1.63 -32.65
C PRO A 350 -4.37 1.52 -31.18
N GLY A 351 -5.26 1.11 -30.27
CA GLY A 351 -5.01 1.06 -28.84
C GLY A 351 -5.84 -0.03 -28.17
N TYR A 352 -5.88 -0.01 -26.83
CA TYR A 352 -6.67 -0.99 -26.09
C TYR A 352 -8.17 -0.71 -26.26
N PRO A 353 -8.98 -1.72 -26.63
CA PRO A 353 -10.41 -1.52 -26.83
C PRO A 353 -11.11 -1.03 -25.55
N GLY A 354 -11.93 0.01 -25.70
CA GLY A 354 -12.72 0.59 -24.61
C GLY A 354 -11.93 1.52 -23.67
N CYS A 355 -10.67 1.81 -23.96
CA CYS A 355 -9.80 2.62 -23.11
C CYS A 355 -9.73 4.10 -23.50
N ASP A 356 -10.38 4.54 -24.59
CA ASP A 356 -10.43 5.95 -24.99
C ASP A 356 -11.61 6.68 -24.32
N TYR A 357 -11.32 7.52 -23.32
CA TYR A 357 -12.32 8.24 -22.54
C TYR A 357 -12.45 9.71 -22.97
N PHE A 358 -13.70 10.15 -23.13
CA PHE A 358 -14.07 11.50 -23.52
C PHE A 358 -14.85 12.18 -22.40
N TYR A 359 -14.31 13.30 -21.90
CA TYR A 359 -14.81 13.97 -20.71
C TYR A 359 -15.65 15.19 -21.10
N PHE A 360 -16.88 15.26 -20.57
CA PHE A 360 -17.76 16.40 -20.75
C PHE A 360 -18.19 16.96 -19.41
N GLN A 361 -18.03 18.27 -19.22
CA GLN A 361 -18.59 18.97 -18.07
C GLN A 361 -20.10 19.16 -18.27
N LEU A 362 -20.86 18.94 -17.20
CA LEU A 362 -22.28 19.22 -17.14
C LEU A 362 -22.53 20.58 -16.48
N ASP A 363 -23.40 21.39 -17.07
CA ASP A 363 -23.95 22.58 -16.41
C ASP A 363 -25.21 22.24 -15.58
N GLU A 364 -25.71 23.20 -14.80
CA GLU A 364 -26.96 23.05 -14.01
C GLU A 364 -28.19 22.65 -14.86
N GLY A 365 -28.15 22.86 -16.18
CA GLY A 365 -29.19 22.50 -17.13
C GLY A 365 -28.99 21.13 -17.78
N GLY A 366 -27.91 20.40 -17.47
CA GLY A 366 -27.54 19.12 -18.08
C GLY A 366 -26.93 19.24 -19.48
N THR A 367 -26.53 20.44 -19.91
CA THR A 367 -25.79 20.65 -21.17
C THR A 367 -24.37 20.12 -21.01
N ARG A 368 -23.90 19.37 -22.01
CA ARG A 368 -22.55 18.82 -22.05
C ARG A 368 -21.61 19.75 -22.80
N THR A 369 -20.47 20.04 -22.20
CA THR A 369 -19.35 20.73 -22.85
C THR A 369 -18.14 19.81 -22.88
N TYR A 370 -17.66 19.46 -24.07
CA TYR A 370 -16.46 18.65 -24.23
C TYR A 370 -15.24 19.37 -23.64
N LEU A 371 -14.44 18.64 -22.87
CA LEU A 371 -13.21 19.15 -22.26
C LEU A 371 -11.97 18.58 -22.93
N TYR A 372 -11.80 17.26 -22.85
CA TYR A 372 -10.62 16.57 -23.37
C TYR A 372 -10.89 15.07 -23.56
N HIS A 373 -9.96 14.43 -24.26
CA HIS A 373 -9.86 12.99 -24.46
C HIS A 373 -8.61 12.49 -23.73
N ARG A 374 -8.69 11.29 -23.15
CA ARG A 374 -7.54 10.60 -22.57
C ARG A 374 -7.71 9.09 -22.72
N MET A 375 -6.65 8.43 -23.13
CA MET A 375 -6.58 6.99 -23.14
C MET A 375 -6.11 6.49 -21.76
N GLU A 376 -6.85 5.55 -21.17
CA GLU A 376 -6.58 4.94 -19.85
C GLU A 376 -6.85 3.43 -19.93
N ASN A 377 -5.81 2.59 -19.89
CA ASN A 377 -5.95 1.13 -19.90
C ASN A 377 -5.84 0.48 -18.52
N ASP A 378 -5.21 1.14 -17.56
CA ASP A 378 -4.95 0.57 -16.23
C ASP A 378 -6.03 0.96 -15.20
N CYS A 379 -7.06 1.71 -15.63
CA CYS A 379 -8.15 2.12 -14.76
C CYS A 379 -9.46 2.36 -15.53
N VAL A 380 -10.58 2.36 -14.80
CA VAL A 380 -11.94 2.58 -15.35
C VAL A 380 -12.75 3.50 -14.41
N PRO A 381 -13.81 4.17 -14.90
CA PRO A 381 -14.68 4.98 -14.06
C PRO A 381 -15.18 4.22 -12.82
N GLY A 382 -15.07 4.85 -11.66
CA GLY A 382 -15.42 4.25 -10.36
C GLY A 382 -14.23 3.69 -9.59
N THR A 383 -13.04 3.61 -10.20
CA THR A 383 -11.79 3.30 -9.50
C THR A 383 -11.09 4.58 -9.02
N GLU A 384 -10.34 4.47 -7.92
CA GLU A 384 -9.62 5.58 -7.31
C GLU A 384 -8.50 6.12 -8.23
N LEU A 385 -7.84 5.23 -8.98
CA LEU A 385 -6.81 5.62 -9.95
C LEU A 385 -7.40 6.48 -11.07
N PHE A 386 -8.56 6.08 -11.62
CA PHE A 386 -9.28 6.86 -12.64
C PHE A 386 -9.73 8.22 -12.08
N PHE A 387 -10.27 8.22 -10.85
CA PHE A 387 -10.71 9.45 -10.18
C PHE A 387 -9.53 10.43 -9.97
N SER A 388 -8.39 9.92 -9.49
CA SER A 388 -7.19 10.71 -9.26
C SER A 388 -6.64 11.30 -10.57
N GLY A 389 -6.52 10.50 -11.64
CA GLY A 389 -6.09 10.94 -12.96
C GLY A 389 -6.98 12.05 -13.54
N MET A 390 -8.30 11.92 -13.40
CA MET A 390 -9.26 12.96 -13.81
C MET A 390 -9.06 14.25 -12.99
N ALA A 391 -8.95 14.14 -11.66
CA ALA A 391 -8.79 15.31 -10.79
C ALA A 391 -7.52 16.11 -11.12
N TYR A 392 -6.37 15.45 -11.32
CA TYR A 392 -5.14 16.14 -11.73
C TYR A 392 -5.29 16.85 -13.07
N GLN A 393 -5.88 16.20 -14.07
CA GLN A 393 -6.08 16.82 -15.38
C GLN A 393 -6.98 18.06 -15.30
N LEU A 394 -8.04 18.02 -14.49
CA LEU A 394 -8.91 19.17 -14.25
C LEU A 394 -8.18 20.33 -13.54
N ARG A 395 -7.25 20.02 -12.62
CA ARG A 395 -6.39 21.04 -11.99
C ARG A 395 -5.44 21.69 -13.01
N GLU A 396 -4.83 20.91 -13.89
CA GLU A 396 -3.96 21.45 -14.96
C GLU A 396 -4.72 22.36 -15.93
N MET A 397 -6.00 22.06 -16.19
CA MET A 397 -6.90 22.91 -16.96
C MET A 397 -7.39 24.15 -16.19
N GLY A 398 -7.09 24.25 -14.88
CA GLY A 398 -7.52 25.34 -14.01
C GLY A 398 -9.01 25.31 -13.65
N LEU A 399 -9.67 24.15 -13.79
CA LEU A 399 -11.08 23.94 -13.47
C LEU A 399 -11.30 23.49 -12.02
N LEU A 400 -10.24 23.04 -11.34
CA LEU A 400 -10.29 22.48 -9.99
C LEU A 400 -9.10 22.97 -9.15
N SER A 401 -9.31 23.17 -7.84
CA SER A 401 -8.27 23.43 -6.83
C SER A 401 -8.44 22.43 -5.69
N PHE A 402 -7.35 22.10 -4.97
CA PHE A 402 -7.46 21.25 -3.77
C PHE A 402 -8.23 21.95 -2.65
N TYR A 403 -8.32 23.28 -2.70
CA TYR A 403 -9.11 24.06 -1.75
C TYR A 403 -10.61 23.75 -1.84
N ASP A 404 -11.11 23.43 -3.04
CA ASP A 404 -12.53 23.20 -3.31
C ASP A 404 -12.98 21.75 -3.01
N LEU A 405 -12.04 20.89 -2.61
CA LEU A 405 -12.28 19.47 -2.37
C LEU A 405 -12.61 19.17 -0.91
N THR A 406 -13.47 18.18 -0.72
CA THR A 406 -13.76 17.59 0.58
C THR A 406 -12.60 16.70 1.05
N GLY A 407 -12.52 16.45 2.37
CA GLY A 407 -11.51 15.55 2.93
C GLY A 407 -11.54 14.14 2.34
N ARG A 408 -12.73 13.63 1.99
CA ARG A 408 -12.91 12.32 1.35
C ARG A 408 -12.36 12.31 -0.07
N GLU A 409 -12.71 13.29 -0.90
CA GLU A 409 -12.18 13.41 -2.27
C GLU A 409 -10.64 13.55 -2.27
N LEU A 410 -10.08 14.29 -1.31
CA LEU A 410 -8.62 14.41 -1.15
C LEU A 410 -7.97 13.07 -0.79
N LEU A 411 -8.60 12.28 0.09
CA LEU A 411 -8.12 10.92 0.42
C LEU A 411 -8.19 10.00 -0.79
N ASP A 412 -9.32 9.99 -1.51
CA ASP A 412 -9.53 9.16 -2.70
C ASP A 412 -8.51 9.50 -3.81
N ILE A 413 -8.21 10.79 -4.04
CA ILE A 413 -7.15 11.21 -4.98
C ILE A 413 -5.77 10.74 -4.51
N SER A 414 -5.51 10.85 -3.21
CA SER A 414 -4.19 10.53 -2.65
C SER A 414 -3.90 9.03 -2.62
N CYS A 415 -4.91 8.16 -2.51
CA CYS A 415 -4.71 6.75 -2.19
C CYS A 415 -3.96 5.94 -3.26
N SER A 416 -4.18 6.24 -4.54
CA SER A 416 -3.57 5.52 -5.65
C SER A 416 -2.15 5.98 -5.95
N GLN A 417 -1.84 7.25 -5.67
CA GLN A 417 -0.51 7.84 -5.90
C GLN A 417 -0.12 8.82 -4.78
N PRO A 418 0.11 8.35 -3.54
CA PRO A 418 0.35 9.23 -2.39
C PRO A 418 1.54 10.18 -2.56
N VAL A 419 2.64 9.66 -3.10
CA VAL A 419 3.86 10.45 -3.35
C VAL A 419 3.58 11.59 -4.33
N HIS A 420 2.89 11.29 -5.44
CA HIS A 420 2.52 12.30 -6.43
C HIS A 420 1.62 13.37 -5.81
N PHE A 421 0.61 12.95 -5.04
CA PHE A 421 -0.31 13.84 -4.34
C PHE A 421 0.40 14.83 -3.42
N PHE A 422 1.23 14.35 -2.49
CA PHE A 422 1.89 15.25 -1.54
C PHE A 422 2.90 16.17 -2.22
N ASN A 423 3.62 15.69 -3.24
CA ASN A 423 4.50 16.52 -4.05
C ASN A 423 3.71 17.63 -4.75
N THR A 424 2.63 17.30 -5.44
CA THR A 424 1.76 18.29 -6.13
C THR A 424 1.08 19.24 -5.16
N LEU A 425 0.64 18.77 -3.98
CA LEU A 425 0.06 19.63 -2.94
C LEU A 425 1.09 20.66 -2.46
N SER A 426 2.34 20.24 -2.25
CA SER A 426 3.40 21.11 -1.74
C SER A 426 3.79 22.27 -2.67
N GLU A 427 3.46 22.14 -3.96
CA GLU A 427 3.68 23.19 -4.97
C GLU A 427 2.56 24.25 -4.97
N THR A 428 1.45 24.00 -4.27
CA THR A 428 0.35 24.96 -4.13
C THR A 428 0.66 26.05 -3.09
N ASN A 429 -0.22 27.04 -2.95
CA ASN A 429 -0.03 28.07 -1.92
C ASN A 429 -0.29 27.50 -0.51
N LEU A 430 0.37 28.04 0.52
CA LEU A 430 0.27 27.51 1.90
C LEU A 430 -1.17 27.44 2.45
N SER A 431 -2.06 28.34 2.02
CA SER A 431 -3.45 28.35 2.46
C SER A 431 -4.21 27.13 1.92
N GLU A 432 -4.01 26.82 0.64
CA GLU A 432 -4.59 25.62 -0.01
C GLU A 432 -4.01 24.33 0.60
N GLN A 433 -2.69 24.28 0.84
CA GLN A 433 -2.04 23.16 1.52
C GLN A 433 -2.66 22.91 2.90
N SER A 434 -2.68 23.94 3.75
CA SER A 434 -3.15 23.81 5.13
C SER A 434 -4.62 23.41 5.20
N GLN A 435 -5.46 23.97 4.32
CA GLN A 435 -6.88 23.64 4.26
C GLN A 435 -7.12 22.20 3.81
N ALA A 436 -6.43 21.75 2.76
CA ALA A 436 -6.57 20.39 2.24
C ALA A 436 -6.13 19.35 3.30
N LEU A 437 -4.98 19.57 3.94
CA LEU A 437 -4.48 18.69 4.99
C LEU A 437 -5.40 18.66 6.21
N ALA A 438 -5.96 19.81 6.60
CA ALA A 438 -6.93 19.88 7.68
C ALA A 438 -8.23 19.14 7.35
N ALA A 439 -8.73 19.26 6.11
CA ALA A 439 -9.92 18.55 5.65
C ALA A 439 -9.71 17.03 5.62
N MET A 440 -8.55 16.56 5.14
CA MET A 440 -8.18 15.14 5.19
C MET A 440 -8.11 14.64 6.64
N ALA A 441 -7.39 15.35 7.52
CA ALA A 441 -7.25 14.95 8.92
C ALA A 441 -8.61 14.88 9.64
N ALA A 442 -9.47 15.87 9.43
CA ALA A 442 -10.82 15.88 9.99
C ALA A 442 -11.69 14.72 9.47
N CYS A 443 -11.56 14.37 8.18
CA CYS A 443 -12.28 13.27 7.57
C CYS A 443 -11.89 11.91 8.19
N VAL A 444 -10.59 11.64 8.31
CA VAL A 444 -10.07 10.43 8.97
C VAL A 444 -10.48 10.39 10.44
N ALA A 445 -10.35 11.52 11.16
CA ALA A 445 -10.65 11.59 12.59
C ALA A 445 -12.14 11.42 12.92
N ALA A 446 -13.04 11.90 12.04
CA ALA A 446 -14.48 11.76 12.23
C ALA A 446 -14.93 10.30 12.18
N GLY A 447 -14.33 9.49 11.30
CA GLY A 447 -14.62 8.05 11.17
C GLY A 447 -16.08 7.73 10.81
N ASP A 448 -16.85 8.71 10.34
CA ASP A 448 -18.29 8.59 10.09
C ASP A 448 -18.64 7.79 8.82
N ASP A 449 -17.69 7.65 7.89
CA ASP A 449 -17.86 7.01 6.60
C ASP A 449 -17.07 5.68 6.51
N PRO A 450 -17.73 4.53 6.28
CA PRO A 450 -17.07 3.23 6.13
C PRO A 450 -15.95 3.28 5.08
N GLY A 451 -14.77 2.75 5.42
CA GLY A 451 -13.61 2.67 4.53
C GLY A 451 -12.63 3.86 4.59
N THR A 452 -13.00 4.99 5.22
CA THR A 452 -12.08 6.15 5.33
C THR A 452 -10.77 5.82 6.05
N GLN A 453 -10.85 5.03 7.14
CA GLN A 453 -9.68 4.59 7.88
C GLN A 453 -8.82 3.63 7.05
N GLU A 454 -9.45 2.71 6.31
CA GLU A 454 -8.75 1.74 5.44
C GLU A 454 -7.98 2.46 4.32
N ILE A 455 -8.57 3.50 3.73
CA ILE A 455 -7.91 4.35 2.72
C ILE A 455 -6.69 5.05 3.33
N TYR A 456 -6.84 5.65 4.51
CA TYR A 456 -5.72 6.29 5.20
C TYR A 456 -4.61 5.29 5.56
N ASP A 457 -4.96 4.12 6.08
CA ASP A 457 -4.00 3.07 6.43
C ASP A 457 -3.26 2.57 5.19
N SER A 458 -3.95 2.46 4.04
CA SER A 458 -3.32 2.16 2.75
C SER A 458 -2.34 3.25 2.31
N ILE A 459 -2.70 4.52 2.46
CA ILE A 459 -1.79 5.65 2.19
C ILE A 459 -0.57 5.57 3.10
N ALA A 460 -0.77 5.41 4.41
CA ALA A 460 0.30 5.35 5.39
C ALA A 460 1.26 4.19 5.08
N HIS A 461 0.72 3.00 4.81
CA HIS A 461 1.52 1.83 4.44
C HIS A 461 2.31 2.05 3.15
N TYR A 462 1.71 2.68 2.13
CA TYR A 462 2.42 3.04 0.91
C TYR A 462 3.57 4.02 1.21
N MET A 463 3.32 5.01 2.07
CA MET A 463 4.31 6.00 2.47
C MET A 463 5.45 5.40 3.32
N GLU A 464 5.22 4.31 4.05
CA GLU A 464 6.30 3.55 4.72
C GLU A 464 7.32 3.00 3.72
N ILE A 465 6.86 2.60 2.54
CA ILE A 465 7.70 1.96 1.50
C ILE A 465 8.32 3.00 0.56
N PHE A 466 7.57 4.04 0.19
CA PHE A 466 7.92 4.93 -0.93
C PHE A 466 8.14 6.41 -0.53
N SER A 467 8.25 6.73 0.76
CA SER A 467 8.50 8.13 1.19
C SER A 467 9.83 8.72 0.73
N ASP A 468 10.78 7.91 0.25
CA ASP A 468 12.02 8.40 -0.34
C ASP A 468 11.80 9.16 -1.66
N ASP A 469 10.72 8.87 -2.38
CA ASP A 469 10.35 9.55 -3.64
C ASP A 469 9.67 10.91 -3.40
N LEU A 470 9.45 11.31 -2.14
CA LEU A 470 8.94 12.65 -1.81
C LEU A 470 10.02 13.73 -1.98
N THR A 471 9.63 14.81 -2.63
CA THR A 471 10.32 16.10 -2.54
C THR A 471 10.31 16.64 -1.10
N ASP A 472 11.18 17.60 -0.79
CA ASP A 472 11.20 18.23 0.54
C ASP A 472 9.85 18.87 0.92
N GLY A 473 9.18 19.47 -0.06
CA GLY A 473 7.84 20.04 0.11
C GLY A 473 6.80 18.94 0.37
N GLY A 474 6.82 17.86 -0.40
CA GLY A 474 5.91 16.73 -0.21
C GLY A 474 6.10 16.06 1.15
N ARG A 475 7.34 15.95 1.62
CA ARG A 475 7.67 15.43 2.96
C ARG A 475 7.11 16.32 4.08
N ALA A 476 7.22 17.64 3.92
CA ALA A 476 6.62 18.58 4.86
C ALA A 476 5.08 18.47 4.87
N ALA A 477 4.45 18.30 3.70
CA ALA A 477 3.00 18.13 3.60
C ALA A 477 2.51 16.81 4.24
N TRP A 478 3.23 15.70 4.01
CA TRP A 478 2.94 14.42 4.64
C TRP A 478 3.07 14.48 6.17
N GLN A 479 4.16 15.06 6.67
CA GLN A 479 4.38 15.26 8.11
C GLN A 479 3.31 16.18 8.72
N ALA A 480 2.86 17.20 7.99
CA ALA A 480 1.78 18.06 8.43
C ALA A 480 0.44 17.31 8.53
N LEU A 481 0.14 16.39 7.61
CA LEU A 481 -1.02 15.49 7.73
C LEU A 481 -0.93 14.60 8.96
N GLN A 482 0.21 13.91 9.14
CA GLN A 482 0.45 13.03 10.29
C GLN A 482 0.37 13.80 11.61
N SER A 483 0.88 15.04 11.64
CA SER A 483 0.81 15.92 12.80
C SER A 483 -0.63 16.33 13.09
N ALA A 484 -1.38 16.73 12.06
CA ALA A 484 -2.80 17.06 12.19
C ALA A 484 -3.58 15.86 12.73
N LEU A 485 -3.35 14.66 12.18
CA LEU A 485 -3.96 13.41 12.65
C LEU A 485 -3.56 13.07 14.07
N SER A 486 -2.29 13.22 14.45
CA SER A 486 -1.80 13.00 15.81
C SER A 486 -2.47 13.94 16.81
N ILE A 487 -2.80 15.18 16.43
CA ILE A 487 -3.55 16.10 17.30
C ILE A 487 -5.01 15.59 17.48
N TRP A 488 -5.56 14.92 16.48
CA TRP A 488 -6.87 14.26 16.57
C TRP A 488 -6.82 12.92 17.31
N THR A 489 -5.80 12.06 17.13
CA THR A 489 -5.65 10.70 17.72
C THR A 489 -4.95 10.66 19.08
N ALA A 490 -4.09 11.62 19.43
CA ALA A 490 -3.60 11.84 20.80
C ALA A 490 -4.71 12.31 21.78
N ALA A 491 -5.97 12.26 21.34
CA ALA A 491 -7.15 12.29 22.18
C ALA A 491 -7.32 11.00 23.04
N GLY A 492 -6.43 10.01 22.94
CA GLY A 492 -6.31 8.90 23.90
C GLY A 492 -5.49 9.33 25.14
N ASP A 493 -6.13 9.26 26.31
CA ASP A 493 -5.63 9.63 27.64
C ASP A 493 -5.57 11.15 27.95
N GLY A 494 -6.68 11.85 27.74
CA GLY A 494 -6.90 13.23 28.23
C GLY A 494 -8.39 13.51 28.46
N THR A 495 -8.73 14.64 29.09
CA THR A 495 -10.13 15.04 29.34
C THR A 495 -10.51 16.21 28.45
N VAL A 496 -11.65 16.11 27.75
CA VAL A 496 -12.24 17.20 26.96
C VAL A 496 -13.29 17.94 27.81
N TYR A 497 -13.22 19.26 27.81
CA TYR A 497 -14.16 20.17 28.44
C TYR A 497 -14.88 20.97 27.35
N GLU A 498 -16.20 21.12 27.45
CA GLU A 498 -17.01 21.83 26.45
C GLU A 498 -17.73 23.04 27.06
N SER A 499 -17.70 24.18 26.35
CA SER A 499 -18.33 25.44 26.77
C SER A 499 -18.82 26.20 25.56
N GLY A 500 -20.13 26.45 25.44
CA GLY A 500 -20.72 27.26 24.37
C GLY A 500 -20.39 26.84 22.93
N GLY A 501 -20.17 25.54 22.68
CA GLY A 501 -19.77 25.00 21.37
C GLY A 501 -18.25 24.97 21.13
N LEU A 502 -17.45 25.41 22.10
CA LEU A 502 -16.00 25.30 22.10
C LEU A 502 -15.55 24.07 22.88
N SER A 503 -14.40 23.51 22.50
CA SER A 503 -13.79 22.35 23.14
C SER A 503 -12.35 22.63 23.59
N LEU A 504 -12.04 22.35 24.86
CA LEU A 504 -10.69 22.40 25.42
C LEU A 504 -10.27 20.99 25.82
N TRP A 505 -9.16 20.50 25.27
CA TRP A 505 -8.56 19.22 25.67
C TRP A 505 -7.42 19.46 26.65
N VAL A 506 -7.37 18.64 27.70
CA VAL A 506 -6.37 18.73 28.77
C VAL A 506 -5.71 17.35 28.97
N PRO A 507 -4.36 17.26 29.01
CA PRO A 507 -3.64 15.99 29.16
C PRO A 507 -3.98 15.26 30.48
N GLU A 508 -3.97 13.91 30.51
CA GLU A 508 -4.20 13.14 31.76
C GLU A 508 -3.23 13.53 32.88
N GLY A 509 -1.97 13.85 32.55
CA GLY A 509 -0.97 14.31 33.52
C GLY A 509 -1.39 15.55 34.32
N TRP A 510 -2.39 16.32 33.84
CA TRP A 510 -2.95 17.46 34.57
C TRP A 510 -4.01 17.06 35.60
N ALA A 511 -4.52 15.83 35.59
CA ALA A 511 -5.62 15.40 36.45
C ALA A 511 -5.30 15.58 37.95
N ASP A 512 -4.05 15.39 38.37
CA ASP A 512 -3.62 15.55 39.76
C ASP A 512 -3.11 16.97 40.11
N MET A 513 -2.86 17.80 39.10
CA MET A 513 -2.23 19.12 39.26
C MET A 513 -3.19 20.28 39.00
N ALA A 514 -4.16 20.12 38.10
CA ALA A 514 -5.08 21.15 37.70
C ALA A 514 -6.55 20.83 38.03
N ALA A 515 -7.32 21.86 38.36
CA ALA A 515 -8.77 21.87 38.34
C ALA A 515 -9.22 22.74 37.17
N VAL A 516 -9.99 22.16 36.24
CA VAL A 516 -10.44 22.83 35.02
C VAL A 516 -11.95 22.97 35.05
N THR A 517 -12.46 24.17 34.78
CA THR A 517 -13.88 24.45 34.73
C THR A 517 -14.28 25.00 33.37
N ALA A 518 -15.33 24.42 32.79
CA ALA A 518 -16.01 24.94 31.61
C ALA A 518 -17.27 25.69 32.07
N GLU A 519 -17.16 27.00 32.23
CA GLU A 519 -18.26 27.84 32.69
C GLU A 519 -18.37 29.09 31.83
N ASP A 520 -19.60 29.43 31.46
CA ASP A 520 -19.90 30.71 30.83
C ASP A 520 -19.74 31.83 31.85
N ALA A 521 -18.87 32.79 31.57
CA ALA A 521 -18.78 34.02 32.35
C ALA A 521 -19.84 35.02 31.90
N VAL A 522 -20.27 35.91 32.80
CA VAL A 522 -21.20 37.00 32.44
C VAL A 522 -20.41 38.27 32.18
N TRP A 523 -20.42 38.75 30.92
CA TRP A 523 -19.79 40.00 30.52
C TRP A 523 -20.85 40.98 30.03
N PHE A 524 -20.95 42.16 30.66
CA PHE A 524 -22.01 43.15 30.42
C PHE A 524 -23.46 42.60 30.45
N GLY A 525 -23.70 41.50 31.18
CA GLY A 525 -25.03 40.89 31.32
C GLY A 525 -25.34 39.81 30.28
N GLU A 526 -24.39 39.45 29.43
CA GLU A 526 -24.50 38.37 28.44
C GLU A 526 -23.50 37.24 28.75
N SER A 527 -23.87 36.00 28.38
CA SER A 527 -23.03 34.80 28.52
C SER A 527 -21.84 34.87 27.57
N VAL A 528 -20.65 34.56 28.06
CA VAL A 528 -19.40 34.47 27.32
C VAL A 528 -18.79 33.09 27.58
N PRO A 529 -18.76 32.20 26.58
CA PRO A 529 -18.16 30.89 26.72
C PRO A 529 -16.67 30.97 27.06
N GLY A 530 -16.19 29.97 27.79
CA GLY A 530 -14.80 29.94 28.22
C GLY A 530 -14.44 28.80 29.15
N PHE A 531 -13.14 28.79 29.47
CA PHE A 531 -12.50 27.80 30.33
C PHE A 531 -11.62 28.49 31.37
N ASP A 532 -11.57 27.95 32.58
CA ASP A 532 -10.64 28.37 33.62
C ASP A 532 -9.77 27.17 34.02
N VAL A 533 -8.47 27.41 34.18
CA VAL A 533 -7.50 26.41 34.65
C VAL A 533 -6.89 26.90 35.94
N TYR A 534 -7.04 26.10 37.01
CA TYR A 534 -6.49 26.35 38.32
C TYR A 534 -5.47 25.29 38.72
N GLU A 535 -4.42 25.64 39.45
CA GLU A 535 -3.60 24.75 40.25
C GLU A 535 -4.45 24.17 41.39
N ARG A 536 -4.52 22.84 41.45
CA ARG A 536 -5.51 22.10 42.21
C ARG A 536 -5.35 22.25 43.73
N LEU A 537 -4.15 22.23 44.28
CA LEU A 537 -3.91 22.30 45.72
C LEU A 537 -4.26 23.67 46.29
N ALA A 538 -3.83 24.75 45.63
CA ALA A 538 -4.22 26.11 46.01
C ALA A 538 -5.73 26.32 45.87
N HIS A 539 -6.33 25.86 44.78
CA HIS A 539 -7.77 26.01 44.54
C HIS A 539 -8.63 25.24 45.56
N ILE A 540 -8.23 24.03 45.97
CA ILE A 540 -8.88 23.27 47.04
C ILE A 540 -8.75 23.99 48.39
N SER A 541 -7.59 24.62 48.66
CA SER A 541 -7.36 25.35 49.90
C SER A 541 -8.18 26.63 49.99
N ASN A 542 -8.33 27.35 48.87
CA ASN A 542 -9.20 28.52 48.74
C ASN A 542 -9.69 28.64 47.28
N PRO A 543 -11.01 28.57 47.02
CA PRO A 543 -11.58 28.64 45.67
C PRO A 543 -11.23 29.92 44.90
N ASP A 544 -10.89 31.00 45.59
CA ASP A 544 -10.48 32.26 44.99
C ASP A 544 -8.97 32.32 44.65
N THR A 545 -8.25 31.20 44.78
CA THR A 545 -6.81 31.07 44.50
C THR A 545 -6.52 29.89 43.57
N GLY A 546 -5.30 29.84 43.02
CA GLY A 546 -4.87 28.77 42.12
C GLY A 546 -4.99 29.11 40.65
N LEU A 547 -5.57 30.24 40.24
CA LEU A 547 -5.78 30.53 38.82
C LEU A 547 -4.46 30.50 38.05
N VAL A 548 -4.35 29.70 36.99
CA VAL A 548 -3.18 29.67 36.09
C VAL A 548 -3.46 30.55 34.88
N TRP A 549 -4.61 30.33 34.23
CA TRP A 549 -5.14 31.21 33.18
C TRP A 549 -6.63 30.94 32.93
N ASN A 550 -7.28 31.83 32.19
CA ASN A 550 -8.59 31.59 31.61
C ASN A 550 -8.68 32.04 30.15
N VAL A 551 -9.60 31.44 29.40
CA VAL A 551 -9.91 31.84 28.01
C VAL A 551 -11.37 32.25 27.91
N ARG A 552 -11.67 33.35 27.20
CA ARG A 552 -13.03 33.86 26.97
C ARG A 552 -13.25 34.21 25.49
N ALA A 553 -14.39 33.79 24.94
CA ALA A 553 -14.77 34.02 23.54
C ALA A 553 -15.78 35.17 23.42
N LEU A 554 -15.31 36.37 23.07
CA LEU A 554 -16.14 37.57 22.98
C LEU A 554 -16.58 37.80 21.54
N THR A 555 -17.85 38.08 21.30
CA THR A 555 -18.28 38.59 19.99
C THR A 555 -17.59 39.92 19.71
N ARG A 556 -17.42 40.29 18.43
CA ARG A 556 -16.81 41.58 18.04
C ARG A 556 -17.49 42.77 18.72
N ALA A 557 -18.82 42.73 18.90
CA ALA A 557 -19.58 43.75 19.59
C ALA A 557 -19.27 43.82 21.10
N GLN A 558 -19.14 42.66 21.77
CA GLN A 558 -18.76 42.58 23.19
C GLN A 558 -17.33 43.05 23.41
N PHE A 559 -16.41 42.65 22.54
CA PHE A 559 -15.02 43.10 22.56
C PHE A 559 -14.91 44.62 22.39
N GLN A 560 -15.60 45.18 21.39
CA GLN A 560 -15.59 46.63 21.14
C GLN A 560 -16.26 47.42 22.29
N ALA A 561 -17.29 46.87 22.93
CA ALA A 561 -17.91 47.48 24.10
C ALA A 561 -17.00 47.46 25.35
N ALA A 562 -16.18 46.41 25.50
CA ALA A 562 -15.25 46.24 26.61
C ALA A 562 -13.96 47.06 26.44
N PHE A 563 -13.42 47.10 25.23
CA PHE A 563 -12.04 47.55 24.97
C PHE A 563 -11.92 48.65 23.91
N GLY A 564 -13.01 49.07 23.27
CA GLY A 564 -13.01 50.15 22.27
C GLY A 564 -12.25 49.79 20.99
N ASP A 565 -11.43 50.72 20.48
CA ASP A 565 -10.59 50.55 19.28
C ASP A 565 -9.16 50.06 19.64
N ALA A 566 -9.02 49.23 20.69
CA ALA A 566 -7.71 48.72 21.11
C ALA A 566 -7.04 47.89 19.99
N ASP A 567 -5.73 48.08 19.81
CA ASP A 567 -4.92 47.37 18.81
C ASP A 567 -4.63 45.93 19.25
N TRP A 568 -4.42 45.04 18.27
CA TRP A 568 -4.39 43.58 18.41
C TRP A 568 -3.22 43.02 19.22
N SER A 569 -2.25 43.84 19.62
CA SER A 569 -1.02 43.38 20.28
C SER A 569 -1.01 43.54 21.82
N GLU A 570 -1.80 44.46 22.42
CA GLU A 570 -1.83 44.59 23.89
C GLU A 570 -3.08 45.34 24.41
N ILE A 571 -3.92 44.69 25.24
CA ILE A 571 -4.95 45.39 26.03
C ILE A 571 -4.31 45.85 27.35
N LEU A 572 -3.64 47.00 27.29
CA LEU A 572 -2.85 47.57 28.38
C LEU A 572 -3.63 47.70 29.71
N GLY A 573 -3.19 46.92 30.71
CA GLY A 573 -3.46 47.16 32.14
C GLY A 573 -4.18 46.06 32.93
N ALA A 574 -4.50 44.91 32.32
CA ALA A 574 -5.37 43.89 32.95
C ALA A 574 -4.90 42.42 32.85
N SER A 575 -3.62 42.13 32.58
CA SER A 575 -3.10 40.75 32.40
C SER A 575 -3.99 39.91 31.47
N SER A 576 -4.35 40.48 30.32
CA SER A 576 -5.27 39.89 29.34
C SER A 576 -4.75 40.12 27.92
N TYR A 577 -4.74 39.06 27.12
CA TYR A 577 -4.04 38.96 25.84
C TYR A 577 -5.00 38.47 24.76
N VAL A 578 -4.99 39.11 23.59
CA VAL A 578 -5.73 38.60 22.42
C VAL A 578 -4.91 37.49 21.80
N ILE A 579 -5.42 36.26 21.87
CA ILE A 579 -4.66 35.06 21.48
C ILE A 579 -5.08 34.48 20.13
N GLY A 580 -6.26 34.85 19.62
CA GLY A 580 -6.76 34.43 18.32
C GLY A 580 -8.15 34.96 17.99
N SER A 581 -8.64 34.68 16.79
CA SER A 581 -10.01 35.04 16.35
C SER A 581 -10.54 34.11 15.27
N ASP A 582 -11.86 34.10 15.09
CA ASP A 582 -12.55 33.48 13.96
C ASP A 582 -13.66 34.43 13.42
N ASP A 583 -14.59 33.89 12.63
CA ASP A 583 -15.70 34.65 12.06
C ASP A 583 -16.71 35.15 13.11
N ALA A 584 -16.83 34.47 14.25
CA ALA A 584 -17.82 34.72 15.30
C ALA A 584 -17.24 35.43 16.54
N TYR A 585 -16.01 35.10 16.94
CA TYR A 585 -15.43 35.45 18.25
C TYR A 585 -13.99 35.98 18.16
N ILE A 586 -13.64 36.76 19.18
CA ILE A 586 -12.28 37.16 19.54
C ILE A 586 -11.94 36.48 20.88
N TYR A 587 -10.80 35.81 20.94
CA TYR A 587 -10.40 35.00 22.08
C TYR A 587 -9.40 35.74 22.96
N LEU A 588 -9.75 35.87 24.24
CA LEU A 588 -8.92 36.52 25.26
C LEU A 588 -8.39 35.48 26.24
N LEU A 589 -7.07 35.48 26.45
CA LEU A 589 -6.39 34.75 27.52
C LEU A 589 -6.11 35.72 28.67
N SER A 590 -6.52 35.40 29.90
CA SER A 590 -6.16 36.19 31.08
C SER A 590 -5.33 35.39 32.08
N THR A 591 -4.30 36.01 32.64
CA THR A 591 -3.39 35.45 33.65
C THR A 591 -3.55 36.19 34.99
N PRO A 592 -3.23 35.56 36.14
CA PRO A 592 -3.35 36.19 37.44
C PRO A 592 -2.27 37.27 37.67
N THR A 593 -2.60 38.33 38.40
CA THR A 593 -1.66 39.41 38.76
C THR A 593 -0.93 39.21 40.08
N ASP A 594 -1.38 38.25 40.92
CA ASP A 594 -0.88 38.00 42.28
C ASP A 594 -0.49 36.52 42.46
N VAL A 595 0.25 36.17 43.51
CA VAL A 595 0.71 34.80 43.80
C VAL A 595 -0.48 33.84 43.96
N GLN A 596 -0.57 32.82 43.10
CA GLN A 596 -1.69 31.87 43.05
C GLN A 596 -1.39 30.48 43.63
N PHE A 597 -0.16 30.21 44.09
CA PHE A 597 0.21 28.95 44.73
C PHE A 597 0.36 29.11 46.25
N LEU A 598 0.34 27.99 46.99
CA LEU A 598 0.55 27.97 48.43
C LEU A 598 2.05 28.21 48.74
N VAL A 599 2.40 29.42 49.17
CA VAL A 599 3.80 29.86 49.39
C VAL A 599 4.57 28.98 50.38
N GLU A 600 3.89 28.34 51.34
CA GLU A 600 4.50 27.43 52.32
C GLU A 600 4.56 25.96 51.84
N ASP A 601 4.12 25.66 50.61
CA ASP A 601 4.11 24.31 50.01
C ASP A 601 4.92 24.28 48.68
N PRO A 602 6.14 23.70 48.70
CA PRO A 602 6.98 23.57 47.51
C PRO A 602 6.35 22.76 46.37
N THR A 603 5.41 21.85 46.66
CA THR A 603 4.73 21.05 45.65
C THR A 603 3.71 21.88 44.88
N SER A 604 2.91 22.71 45.54
CA SER A 604 1.96 23.64 44.90
C SER A 604 2.70 24.64 43.99
N MET A 605 3.86 25.13 44.41
CA MET A 605 4.70 26.01 43.59
C MET A 605 5.23 25.30 42.33
N ALA A 606 5.74 24.08 42.46
CA ALA A 606 6.25 23.30 41.33
C ALA A 606 5.14 22.90 40.35
N GLN A 607 3.94 22.56 40.85
CA GLN A 607 2.78 22.25 40.02
C GLN A 607 2.28 23.47 39.26
N TYR A 608 2.21 24.64 39.91
CA TYR A 608 1.84 25.90 39.24
C TYR A 608 2.82 26.25 38.10
N GLU A 609 4.13 26.16 38.36
CA GLU A 609 5.15 26.42 37.34
C GLU A 609 5.10 25.42 36.18
N LEU A 610 4.83 24.14 36.48
CA LEU A 610 4.70 23.11 35.45
C LEU A 610 3.45 23.30 34.59
N LEU A 611 2.29 23.59 35.18
CA LEU A 611 1.06 23.90 34.45
C LEU A 611 1.27 25.11 33.54
N ARG A 612 1.86 26.18 34.06
CA ARG A 612 2.22 27.37 33.27
C ARG A 612 3.10 27.01 32.07
N ASN A 613 4.17 26.25 32.28
CA ASN A 613 5.10 25.86 31.21
C ASN A 613 4.46 24.93 30.15
N GLN A 614 3.46 24.12 30.54
CA GLN A 614 2.75 23.20 29.64
C GLN A 614 1.54 23.86 28.94
N SER A 615 1.18 25.09 29.30
CA SER A 615 -0.03 25.76 28.82
C SER A 615 0.02 26.13 27.35
N GLN A 616 1.22 26.38 26.78
CA GLN A 616 1.39 26.69 25.37
C GLN A 616 0.73 25.63 24.48
N THR A 617 1.06 24.35 24.72
CA THR A 617 0.56 23.22 23.93
C THR A 617 -0.94 23.01 24.09
N VAL A 618 -1.48 23.26 25.29
CA VAL A 618 -2.93 23.15 25.56
C VAL A 618 -3.70 24.26 24.84
N ILE A 619 -3.16 25.47 24.77
CA ILE A 619 -3.77 26.62 24.10
C ILE A 619 -3.65 26.50 22.57
N GLU A 620 -2.53 25.98 22.05
CA GLU A 620 -2.38 25.65 20.62
C GLU A 620 -3.37 24.56 20.19
N GLY A 621 -3.54 23.51 21.01
CA GLY A 621 -4.56 22.49 20.79
C GLY A 621 -5.99 23.04 20.84
N PHE A 622 -6.24 24.05 21.69
CA PHE A 622 -7.51 24.78 21.70
C PHE A 622 -7.76 25.52 20.38
N PHE A 623 -6.76 26.17 19.78
CA PHE A 623 -6.97 26.82 18.47
C PHE A 623 -7.32 25.83 17.38
N PHE A 624 -6.55 24.75 17.31
CA PHE A 624 -6.71 23.71 16.31
C PHE A 624 -8.10 23.06 16.38
N ARG A 625 -8.54 22.67 17.59
CA ARG A 625 -9.84 22.00 17.79
C ARG A 625 -11.05 22.86 17.48
N ASN A 626 -10.90 24.18 17.54
CA ASN A 626 -12.01 25.12 17.36
C ASN A 626 -11.90 25.93 16.06
N GLY A 627 -10.93 25.63 15.19
CA GLY A 627 -10.73 26.35 13.92
C GLY A 627 -10.37 27.83 14.10
N ILE A 628 -9.67 28.16 15.19
CA ILE A 628 -9.34 29.54 15.55
C ILE A 628 -8.03 29.93 14.88
N THR A 629 -7.99 31.10 14.26
CA THR A 629 -6.74 31.66 13.73
C THR A 629 -5.95 32.30 14.88
N PRO A 630 -4.73 31.84 15.21
CA PRO A 630 -3.94 32.38 16.30
C PRO A 630 -3.44 33.81 15.98
N ASN A 631 -3.31 34.64 17.00
CA ASN A 631 -2.72 35.98 16.87
C ASN A 631 -1.17 35.86 16.83
N PRO A 632 -0.52 36.12 15.67
CA PRO A 632 0.93 35.98 15.53
C PRO A 632 1.70 36.95 16.43
N ASP A 633 1.12 38.12 16.70
CA ASP A 633 1.70 39.23 17.45
C ASP A 633 1.43 39.15 18.96
N CYS A 634 0.79 38.08 19.45
CA CYS A 634 0.52 37.94 20.88
C CYS A 634 1.85 37.94 21.66
N PRO A 635 2.08 38.91 22.58
CA PRO A 635 3.29 38.92 23.39
C PRO A 635 3.27 37.74 24.38
N ASP A 636 4.39 37.53 25.08
CA ASP A 636 4.48 36.50 26.12
C ASP A 636 3.43 36.77 27.23
N ALA A 637 2.41 35.92 27.27
CA ALA A 637 1.33 35.93 28.24
C ALA A 637 1.79 35.25 29.54
N ASP A 638 2.75 35.90 30.21
CA ASP A 638 3.34 35.49 31.48
C ASP A 638 3.89 34.05 31.50
N GLY A 639 4.37 33.55 30.36
CA GLY A 639 4.88 32.19 30.18
C GLY A 639 3.82 31.12 29.93
N CYS A 640 2.54 31.48 29.84
CA CYS A 640 1.45 30.56 29.52
C CYS A 640 1.26 30.36 28.01
N TYR A 641 1.42 31.43 27.23
CA TYR A 641 1.26 31.41 25.77
C TYR A 641 2.03 32.58 25.12
N VAL A 642 2.70 32.34 24.01
CA VAL A 642 3.30 33.38 23.16
C VAL A 642 2.92 33.15 21.70
N GLY A 643 2.65 34.23 20.98
CA GLY A 643 2.31 34.20 19.56
C GLY A 643 3.47 33.64 18.71
N PRO A 644 3.16 32.95 17.59
CA PRO A 644 4.15 32.35 16.70
C PRO A 644 5.33 33.25 16.33
N GLU A 645 5.08 34.53 15.97
CA GLU A 645 6.13 35.47 15.57
C GLU A 645 6.89 36.07 16.77
N ALA A 646 6.24 36.22 17.92
CA ALA A 646 6.85 36.72 19.16
C ALA A 646 7.74 35.68 19.89
N SER A 647 7.66 34.39 19.51
CA SER A 647 8.29 33.26 20.23
C SER A 647 9.78 33.04 19.98
N GLY A 648 10.37 33.55 18.89
CA GLY A 648 11.81 33.48 18.58
C GLY A 648 12.46 32.08 18.49
N ARG A 649 11.71 30.98 18.67
CA ARG A 649 12.21 29.59 18.64
C ARG A 649 12.81 29.15 17.29
N PRO A 650 12.30 29.60 16.13
CA PRO A 650 12.93 29.29 14.84
C PRO A 650 14.36 29.82 14.79
N GLU A 651 14.61 31.05 15.24
CA GLU A 651 15.94 31.68 15.16
C GLU A 651 17.00 30.98 16.03
N VAL A 652 16.62 30.46 17.20
CA VAL A 652 17.55 29.76 18.12
C VAL A 652 17.93 28.37 17.60
N ASN A 653 16.95 27.63 17.06
CA ASN A 653 17.22 26.36 16.39
C ASN A 653 18.05 26.58 15.13
N GLU A 654 17.69 27.55 14.29
CA GLU A 654 18.45 27.89 13.07
C GLU A 654 19.90 28.32 13.39
N ALA A 655 20.13 29.06 14.48
CA ALA A 655 21.48 29.42 14.91
C ALA A 655 22.31 28.21 15.40
N ALA A 656 21.69 27.29 16.15
CA ALA A 656 22.35 26.08 16.63
C ALA A 656 22.60 25.09 15.49
N LYS A 657 21.61 24.89 14.62
CA LYS A 657 21.69 24.13 13.37
C LYS A 657 22.80 24.66 12.47
N ALA A 658 22.88 25.98 12.26
CA ALA A 658 23.96 26.59 11.48
C ALA A 658 25.35 26.34 12.06
N ALA A 659 25.49 26.30 13.40
CA ALA A 659 26.77 26.00 14.05
C ALA A 659 27.20 24.53 13.87
N VAL A 660 26.24 23.60 13.95
CA VAL A 660 26.46 22.17 13.71
C VAL A 660 26.74 21.90 12.24
N GLN A 661 25.95 22.50 11.33
CA GLN A 661 26.18 22.46 9.88
C GLN A 661 27.59 22.89 9.54
N ALA A 662 28.07 24.00 10.12
CA ALA A 662 29.40 24.49 9.81
C ALA A 662 30.53 23.60 10.38
N ALA A 663 30.26 22.79 11.41
CA ALA A 663 31.18 21.73 11.87
C ALA A 663 31.17 20.54 10.91
N MET A 664 29.98 20.13 10.43
CA MET A 664 29.82 19.07 9.42
C MET A 664 30.50 19.42 8.10
N ASP A 665 30.32 20.64 7.60
CA ASP A 665 31.01 21.12 6.39
C ASP A 665 32.53 21.04 6.56
N GLY A 666 33.04 21.33 7.75
CA GLY A 666 34.47 21.21 8.07
C GLY A 666 34.96 19.77 8.10
N ILE A 667 34.12 18.83 8.54
CA ILE A 667 34.42 17.40 8.54
C ILE A 667 34.48 16.84 7.11
N LEU A 668 33.54 17.26 6.25
CA LEU A 668 33.40 16.71 4.90
C LEU A 668 34.32 17.39 3.87
N ALA A 669 34.77 18.63 4.12
CA ALA A 669 35.59 19.41 3.18
C ALA A 669 36.92 18.76 2.71
N PRO A 670 37.67 18.01 3.54
CA PRO A 670 38.92 17.36 3.11
C PRO A 670 38.73 16.21 2.11
N GLY A 671 37.49 15.75 1.89
CA GLY A 671 37.16 14.63 1.00
C GLY A 671 37.32 13.25 1.63
N ALA A 672 38.12 13.12 2.70
CA ALA A 672 38.17 11.93 3.55
C ALA A 672 37.85 12.30 5.01
N PHE A 673 37.10 11.43 5.67
CA PHE A 673 36.72 11.55 7.08
C PHE A 673 36.54 10.15 7.66
N SER A 674 36.57 10.06 8.99
CA SER A 674 36.50 8.77 9.70
C SER A 674 35.42 8.78 10.76
N LEU A 675 34.87 7.60 11.01
CA LEU A 675 33.92 7.35 12.09
C LEU A 675 34.56 6.37 13.05
N THR A 676 34.67 6.79 14.30
CA THR A 676 35.33 6.02 15.35
C THR A 676 34.34 5.66 16.43
N LEU A 677 34.12 4.36 16.64
CA LEU A 677 33.35 3.84 17.77
C LEU A 677 34.30 3.48 18.90
N SER A 678 34.06 4.07 20.08
CA SER A 678 34.67 3.67 21.33
C SER A 678 33.63 2.90 22.16
N PRO A 679 33.81 1.59 22.39
CA PRO A 679 32.85 0.79 23.13
C PRO A 679 32.80 1.19 24.62
N ALA A 680 31.69 0.84 25.27
CA ALA A 680 31.55 1.00 26.71
C ALA A 680 32.58 0.13 27.46
N PRO A 681 32.96 0.47 28.71
CA PRO A 681 33.93 -0.32 29.47
C PRO A 681 33.51 -1.79 29.61
N GLY A 682 34.25 -2.70 28.98
CA GLY A 682 33.99 -4.13 28.98
C GLY A 682 33.33 -4.69 27.72
N GLY A 683 32.95 -3.84 26.76
CA GLY A 683 32.51 -4.27 25.42
C GLY A 683 33.67 -4.70 24.50
N SER A 684 33.38 -5.60 23.57
CA SER A 684 34.27 -6.04 22.48
C SER A 684 34.12 -5.16 21.23
N GLY A 685 35.11 -5.24 20.32
CA GLY A 685 35.10 -4.51 19.06
C GLY A 685 35.50 -3.05 19.17
N GLY A 686 34.93 -2.22 18.30
CA GLY A 686 35.26 -0.82 18.10
C GLY A 686 36.42 -0.63 17.13
N GLY A 687 36.62 0.61 16.70
CA GLY A 687 37.59 0.90 15.64
C GLY A 687 37.29 2.21 14.94
N SER A 688 38.16 2.55 14.00
CA SER A 688 38.06 3.77 13.19
C SER A 688 38.09 3.36 11.72
N TYR A 689 37.03 3.70 10.99
CA TYR A 689 36.90 3.39 9.56
C TYR A 689 36.82 4.69 8.76
N ILE A 690 37.47 4.68 7.60
CA ILE A 690 37.32 5.76 6.61
C ILE A 690 36.01 5.51 5.87
N LEU A 691 35.17 6.52 5.76
CA LEU A 691 33.88 6.37 5.08
C LEU A 691 34.02 6.62 3.58
N PRO A 692 33.29 5.86 2.75
CA PRO A 692 33.22 6.12 1.33
C PRO A 692 32.42 7.42 1.04
N LEU A 693 32.71 8.02 -0.12
CA LEU A 693 32.22 9.35 -0.51
C LEU A 693 30.71 9.43 -0.73
N ASP A 694 30.07 8.31 -1.06
CA ASP A 694 28.62 8.16 -1.21
C ASP A 694 27.88 8.27 0.13
N MET A 695 28.44 7.75 1.21
CA MET A 695 27.91 7.90 2.58
C MET A 695 28.02 9.33 3.12
N ALA A 696 28.83 10.20 2.48
CA ALA A 696 28.92 11.62 2.85
C ALA A 696 27.58 12.36 2.66
N ALA A 697 26.75 11.93 1.72
CA ALA A 697 25.44 12.53 1.48
C ALA A 697 24.42 12.20 2.58
N ALA A 698 24.46 10.98 3.14
CA ALA A 698 23.60 10.61 4.28
C ALA A 698 24.00 11.38 5.55
N ILE A 699 25.31 11.54 5.76
CA ILE A 699 25.89 12.21 6.93
C ILE A 699 25.68 13.74 6.87
N SER A 700 25.73 14.35 5.68
CA SER A 700 25.58 15.81 5.53
C SER A 700 24.19 16.31 5.94
N ARG A 701 23.17 15.45 5.94
CA ARG A 701 21.79 15.75 6.34
C ARG A 701 21.53 15.68 7.85
N MET A 702 22.50 15.26 8.67
CA MET A 702 22.34 15.20 10.13
C MET A 702 21.88 16.51 10.77
N PRO A 703 22.35 17.70 10.36
CA PRO A 703 21.86 18.96 10.92
C PRO A 703 20.37 19.22 10.66
N GLU A 704 19.80 18.61 9.61
CA GLU A 704 18.40 18.76 9.21
C GLU A 704 17.50 17.69 9.84
N ASN A 705 18.04 16.49 10.07
CA ASN A 705 17.31 15.35 10.62
C ASN A 705 17.07 15.43 12.15
N PHE A 706 17.71 16.38 12.83
CA PHE A 706 17.59 16.55 14.29
C PHE A 706 17.32 18.01 14.66
N LEU A 707 16.65 18.21 15.79
CA LEU A 707 16.51 19.54 16.40
C LEU A 707 17.75 19.86 17.23
N TRP A 708 18.25 21.09 17.14
CA TRP A 708 19.49 21.49 17.81
C TRP A 708 19.26 22.65 18.77
N TYR A 709 19.69 22.45 20.02
CA TYR A 709 19.66 23.48 21.04
C TYR A 709 21.05 23.69 21.62
N PRO A 710 21.46 24.94 21.92
CA PRO A 710 22.71 25.17 22.63
C PRO A 710 22.65 24.55 24.03
N ALA A 711 23.71 23.84 24.43
CA ALA A 711 23.85 23.29 25.77
C ALA A 711 24.97 24.00 26.53
N GLU A 712 24.85 24.08 27.86
CA GLU A 712 25.97 24.51 28.69
C GLU A 712 27.16 23.56 28.53
N ALA A 713 28.38 24.07 28.76
CA ALA A 713 29.58 23.26 28.63
C ALA A 713 29.54 22.05 29.58
N GLY A 714 29.26 20.87 29.02
CA GLY A 714 29.10 19.62 29.76
C GLY A 714 30.41 18.86 29.97
N SER A 715 30.37 17.88 30.88
CA SER A 715 31.39 16.81 30.91
C SER A 715 30.86 15.62 30.08
N PRO A 716 31.71 14.91 29.31
CA PRO A 716 31.29 13.70 28.61
C PRO A 716 30.61 12.71 29.56
N PRO A 717 29.48 12.10 29.17
CA PRO A 717 28.85 11.03 29.93
C PRO A 717 29.85 9.88 30.17
N ALA A 718 29.96 9.43 31.42
CA ALA A 718 30.92 8.40 31.81
C ALA A 718 30.32 6.99 31.65
N GLY A 719 31.10 6.06 31.11
CA GLY A 719 30.72 4.64 31.03
C GLY A 719 29.84 4.25 29.84
N LEU A 720 29.59 5.16 28.90
CA LEU A 720 28.80 4.92 27.69
C LEU A 720 29.70 4.74 26.47
N ALA A 721 29.22 3.99 25.47
CA ALA A 721 29.84 3.97 24.16
C ALA A 721 29.72 5.35 23.49
N SER A 722 30.68 5.70 22.63
CA SER A 722 30.67 6.98 21.93
C SER A 722 31.11 6.83 20.48
N LEU A 723 30.42 7.55 19.60
CA LEU A 723 30.79 7.68 18.18
C LEU A 723 31.37 9.05 17.93
N THR A 724 32.50 9.09 17.22
CA THR A 724 33.17 10.34 16.84
C THR A 724 33.40 10.37 15.33
N LEU A 725 32.71 11.28 14.66
CA LEU A 725 32.94 11.62 13.28
C LEU A 725 34.05 12.68 13.21
N THR A 726 35.14 12.42 12.48
CA THR A 726 36.35 13.26 12.49
C THR A 726 36.86 13.53 11.08
N ALA A 727 37.17 14.79 10.78
CA ALA A 727 37.88 15.19 9.57
C ALA A 727 39.25 14.48 9.49
N GLU A 728 39.73 14.12 8.30
CA GLU A 728 41.05 13.48 8.14
C GLU A 728 42.20 14.28 8.79
N ASP A 729 42.14 15.62 8.72
CA ASP A 729 43.15 16.51 9.30
C ASP A 729 42.92 16.84 10.80
N GLY A 730 41.86 16.30 11.41
CA GLY A 730 41.46 16.55 12.79
C GLY A 730 40.97 17.97 13.07
N SER A 731 40.70 18.78 12.04
CA SER A 731 40.28 20.18 12.20
C SER A 731 38.85 20.34 12.71
N ALA A 732 38.00 19.34 12.48
CA ALA A 732 36.64 19.28 12.96
C ALA A 732 36.23 17.87 13.41
N ALA A 733 35.37 17.79 14.42
CA ALA A 733 34.82 16.54 14.91
C ALA A 733 33.41 16.73 15.52
N LEU A 734 32.56 15.72 15.40
CA LEU A 734 31.27 15.61 16.07
C LEU A 734 31.26 14.32 16.90
N GLN A 735 30.98 14.43 18.19
CA GLN A 735 30.90 13.28 19.10
C GLN A 735 29.56 13.20 19.80
N CYS A 736 29.00 12.00 19.86
CA CYS A 736 27.78 11.65 20.58
C CYS A 736 27.97 10.37 21.42
N TRP A 737 27.03 10.11 22.33
CA TRP A 737 27.09 8.99 23.28
C TRP A 737 25.79 8.20 23.29
N GLU A 738 25.91 6.90 23.49
CA GLU A 738 24.78 5.97 23.57
C GLU A 738 23.80 6.39 24.68
N GLY A 739 22.51 6.49 24.35
CA GLY A 739 21.46 6.87 25.31
C GLY A 739 21.50 8.32 25.81
N SER A 740 22.26 9.21 25.15
CA SER A 740 22.41 10.62 25.55
C SER A 740 22.13 11.57 24.39
N SER A 741 21.29 12.57 24.64
CA SER A 741 21.00 13.68 23.70
C SER A 741 22.12 14.72 23.60
N LEU A 742 23.18 14.58 24.38
CA LEU A 742 24.31 15.51 24.40
C LEU A 742 25.22 15.26 23.20
N VAL A 743 25.52 16.32 22.45
CA VAL A 743 26.45 16.29 21.30
C VAL A 743 27.56 17.32 21.50
N ARG A 744 28.78 16.92 21.15
CA ARG A 744 29.96 17.78 21.23
C ARG A 744 30.53 18.01 19.84
N CYS A 745 30.55 19.27 19.41
CA CYS A 745 31.17 19.67 18.14
C CYS A 745 32.48 20.41 18.43
N THR A 746 33.54 20.02 17.74
CA THR A 746 34.83 20.71 17.72
C THR A 746 35.08 21.23 16.31
N ARG A 747 35.44 22.50 16.17
CA ARG A 747 35.84 23.09 14.90
C ARG A 747 36.95 24.11 15.14
N SER A 748 38.07 23.99 14.43
CA SER A 748 39.22 24.91 14.51
C SER A 748 39.71 25.15 15.96
N GLY A 749 39.65 24.12 16.80
CA GLY A 749 40.07 24.16 18.21
C GLY A 749 39.04 24.76 19.20
N VAL A 750 37.85 25.16 18.74
CA VAL A 750 36.74 25.61 19.58
C VAL A 750 35.78 24.45 19.81
N THR A 751 35.39 24.20 21.06
CA THR A 751 34.40 23.17 21.42
C THR A 751 33.09 23.82 21.83
N GLN A 752 32.00 23.35 21.23
CA GLN A 752 30.63 23.74 21.57
C GLN A 752 29.81 22.49 21.92
N TRP A 753 28.82 22.68 22.79
CA TRP A 753 27.96 21.62 23.28
C TRP A 753 26.53 21.91 22.83
N PHE A 754 25.84 20.86 22.40
CA PHE A 754 24.47 20.92 21.91
C PHE A 754 23.62 19.83 22.55
N TYR A 755 22.33 20.10 22.63
CA TYR A 755 21.30 19.12 22.97
C TYR A 755 20.51 18.80 21.71
N ALA A 756 20.48 17.53 21.33
CA ALA A 756 19.70 16.99 20.23
C ALA A 756 18.71 15.96 20.80
N PRO A 757 17.48 16.37 21.17
CA PRO A 757 16.50 15.46 21.72
C PRO A 757 16.12 14.36 20.72
N PRO A 758 15.68 13.19 21.20
CA PRO A 758 15.15 12.16 20.33
C PRO A 758 13.96 12.71 19.53
N VAL A 759 14.00 12.54 18.21
CA VAL A 759 12.83 12.78 17.36
C VAL A 759 12.00 11.50 17.35
N THR A 760 10.70 11.60 17.65
CA THR A 760 9.79 10.45 17.73
C THR A 760 9.12 10.11 16.38
N ALA A 761 9.56 10.73 15.29
CA ALA A 761 9.00 10.51 13.96
C ALA A 761 9.87 9.49 13.20
N ASP A 762 9.21 8.43 12.72
CA ASP A 762 9.71 7.38 11.83
C ASP A 762 10.61 6.30 12.48
N ALA A 763 10.08 5.07 12.55
CA ALA A 763 10.82 3.89 12.98
C ALA A 763 11.82 3.44 11.90
N VAL A 764 12.96 4.14 11.79
CA VAL A 764 14.19 3.62 11.14
C VAL A 764 15.40 3.75 12.08
N PHE A 765 15.39 4.76 12.97
CA PHE A 765 16.42 4.95 14.01
C PHE A 765 15.77 5.02 15.39
N ASN A 766 16.51 4.73 16.46
CA ASN A 766 16.07 4.95 17.85
C ASN A 766 16.05 6.46 18.23
N GLY A 767 15.65 7.33 17.29
CA GLY A 767 15.44 8.77 17.42
C GLY A 767 16.68 9.63 17.70
N THR A 768 17.87 9.05 17.90
CA THR A 768 19.07 9.76 18.40
C THR A 768 20.20 9.86 17.39
N VAL A 769 21.04 10.91 17.52
CA VAL A 769 22.26 11.10 16.72
C VAL A 769 23.22 9.91 16.84
N PHE A 770 23.29 9.27 18.01
CA PHE A 770 24.10 8.07 18.21
C PHE A 770 23.58 6.88 17.40
N ALA A 771 22.27 6.62 17.41
CA ALA A 771 21.68 5.52 16.64
C ALA A 771 21.88 5.70 15.13
N ALA A 772 21.69 6.92 14.62
CA ALA A 772 21.92 7.23 13.21
C ALA A 772 23.39 7.01 12.79
N LEU A 773 24.36 7.46 13.60
CA LEU A 773 25.77 7.19 13.33
C LEU A 773 26.14 5.71 13.55
N ARG A 774 25.46 5.00 14.44
CA ARG A 774 25.76 3.60 14.77
C ARG A 774 25.44 2.68 13.60
N GLN A 775 24.31 2.88 12.93
CA GLN A 775 23.96 2.12 11.74
C GLN A 775 25.01 2.28 10.62
N ILE A 776 25.41 3.53 10.33
CA ILE A 776 26.44 3.81 9.32
C ILE A 776 27.78 3.14 9.71
N TYR A 777 28.13 3.17 11.00
CA TYR A 777 29.31 2.47 11.49
C TYR A 777 29.22 0.96 11.26
N ASP A 778 28.08 0.33 11.59
CA ASP A 778 27.88 -1.11 11.46
C ASP A 778 27.97 -1.57 9.99
N GLU A 779 27.45 -0.79 9.04
CA GLU A 779 27.55 -1.07 7.59
C GLU A 779 29.01 -1.00 7.10
N VAL A 780 29.76 0.03 7.49
CA VAL A 780 31.16 0.18 7.08
C VAL A 780 32.04 -0.88 7.73
N GLU A 781 31.79 -1.21 9.00
CA GLU A 781 32.48 -2.30 9.68
C GLU A 781 32.20 -3.65 9.00
N TRP A 782 30.95 -3.92 8.65
CA TRP A 782 30.52 -5.13 7.95
C TRP A 782 31.24 -5.31 6.61
N GLU A 783 31.25 -4.26 5.78
CA GLU A 783 31.96 -4.27 4.49
C GLU A 783 33.46 -4.44 4.68
N ALA A 784 34.07 -3.74 5.63
CA ALA A 784 35.51 -3.84 5.89
C ALA A 784 35.94 -5.24 6.36
N LEU A 785 35.09 -5.97 7.07
CA LEU A 785 35.35 -7.35 7.49
C LEU A 785 35.18 -8.37 6.35
N ARG A 786 34.40 -8.03 5.31
CA ARG A 786 34.15 -8.86 4.12
C ARG A 786 35.05 -8.53 2.93
N GLU A 787 35.73 -7.39 2.98
CA GLU A 787 36.63 -6.96 1.90
C GLU A 787 37.80 -7.95 1.72
N GLY A 788 38.02 -8.39 0.48
CA GLY A 788 39.20 -9.18 0.12
C GLY A 788 39.14 -10.67 0.47
N ILE A 789 37.93 -11.26 0.56
CA ILE A 789 37.77 -12.72 0.65
C ILE A 789 38.40 -13.39 -0.58
N ILE A 790 39.46 -14.18 -0.35
CA ILE A 790 40.14 -14.96 -1.38
C ILE A 790 40.11 -16.42 -0.98
N ILE A 791 39.43 -17.25 -1.77
CA ILE A 791 39.44 -18.70 -1.61
C ILE A 791 40.63 -19.27 -2.40
N PRO A 792 41.66 -19.84 -1.75
CA PRO A 792 42.83 -20.34 -2.45
C PRO A 792 42.49 -21.60 -3.23
N ASP A 793 42.81 -21.61 -4.52
CA ASP A 793 42.66 -22.80 -5.38
C ASP A 793 43.58 -23.94 -4.90
N ARG A 794 42.94 -25.05 -4.52
CA ARG A 794 43.57 -26.32 -4.13
C ARG A 794 43.05 -27.50 -4.96
N GLY A 795 42.40 -27.23 -6.10
CA GLY A 795 41.71 -28.23 -6.91
C GLY A 795 40.36 -28.67 -6.32
N GLN A 796 39.67 -27.74 -5.65
CA GLN A 796 38.33 -27.93 -5.07
C GLN A 796 37.25 -27.92 -6.16
N SER A 797 36.10 -28.57 -5.91
CA SER A 797 34.92 -28.43 -6.80
C SER A 797 34.23 -27.08 -6.62
N HIS A 798 33.38 -26.68 -7.58
CA HIS A 798 32.57 -25.44 -7.46
C HIS A 798 31.77 -25.37 -6.17
N LEU A 799 31.15 -26.49 -5.74
CA LEU A 799 30.44 -26.56 -4.46
C LEU A 799 31.35 -26.31 -3.24
N GLU A 800 32.59 -26.83 -3.25
CA GLU A 800 33.55 -26.63 -2.16
C GLU A 800 34.06 -25.18 -2.13
N ILE A 801 34.18 -24.54 -3.29
CA ILE A 801 34.53 -23.12 -3.42
C ILE A 801 33.35 -22.25 -2.93
N ALA A 802 32.13 -22.54 -3.38
CA ALA A 802 30.91 -21.86 -2.96
C ALA A 802 30.70 -21.93 -1.44
N GLN A 803 30.85 -23.11 -0.85
CA GLN A 803 30.73 -23.31 0.59
C GLN A 803 31.81 -22.53 1.36
N ALA A 804 33.08 -22.61 0.93
CA ALA A 804 34.17 -21.90 1.60
C ALA A 804 34.01 -20.37 1.50
N TRP A 805 33.48 -19.88 0.38
CA TRP A 805 33.16 -18.46 0.22
C TRP A 805 31.99 -18.04 1.10
N ALA A 806 30.87 -18.79 1.10
CA ALA A 806 29.69 -18.47 1.90
C ALA A 806 29.99 -18.47 3.40
N ASP A 807 30.80 -19.43 3.87
CA ASP A 807 31.28 -19.44 5.25
C ASP A 807 32.14 -18.20 5.55
N ALA A 808 33.06 -17.83 4.67
CA ALA A 808 33.91 -16.65 4.85
C ALA A 808 33.13 -15.32 4.79
N ASP A 809 32.11 -15.23 3.95
CA ASP A 809 31.28 -14.04 3.75
C ASP A 809 30.34 -13.77 4.94
N THR A 810 29.91 -14.84 5.63
CA THR A 810 28.94 -14.74 6.73
C THR A 810 29.56 -14.82 8.12
N GLN A 811 30.78 -15.34 8.24
CA GLN A 811 31.55 -15.40 9.49
C GLN A 811 31.72 -14.04 10.21
N PRO A 812 31.88 -12.89 9.51
CA PRO A 812 31.98 -11.57 10.15
C PRO A 812 30.84 -11.22 11.11
N ALA A 813 29.67 -11.85 10.99
CA ALA A 813 28.55 -11.62 11.92
C ALA A 813 28.83 -12.07 13.35
N LEU A 814 29.86 -12.88 13.57
CA LEU A 814 30.36 -13.28 14.89
C LEU A 814 31.50 -12.37 15.40
N GLU A 815 31.95 -11.41 14.59
CA GLU A 815 33.15 -10.59 14.82
C GLU A 815 32.88 -9.08 14.84
N VAL A 816 31.73 -8.63 14.31
CA VAL A 816 31.26 -7.24 14.37
C VAL A 816 31.18 -6.72 15.81
N THR A 817 31.26 -5.40 15.97
CA THR A 817 31.24 -4.75 17.27
C THR A 817 29.93 -5.00 18.02
N ASP A 818 30.02 -5.26 19.33
CA ASP A 818 28.89 -5.49 20.23
C ASP A 818 27.73 -4.50 19.97
N GLY A 819 26.52 -5.03 19.88
CA GLY A 819 25.31 -4.24 19.58
C GLY A 819 25.12 -3.86 18.11
N SER A 820 25.90 -4.43 17.19
CA SER A 820 25.75 -4.21 15.74
C SER A 820 24.44 -4.78 15.21
N ILE A 821 23.87 -4.15 14.18
CA ILE A 821 22.73 -4.64 13.40
C ILE A 821 23.02 -5.93 12.60
N PHE A 822 24.28 -6.35 12.49
CA PHE A 822 24.67 -7.62 11.86
C PHE A 822 25.07 -8.71 12.88
N ALA A 823 25.14 -8.37 14.17
CA ALA A 823 25.68 -9.25 15.20
C ALA A 823 24.82 -10.51 15.39
N CYS A 824 25.49 -11.66 15.37
CA CYS A 824 24.90 -12.97 15.57
C CYS A 824 25.66 -13.74 16.65
N THR A 825 24.97 -14.60 17.38
CA THR A 825 25.59 -15.54 18.32
C THR A 825 25.92 -16.89 17.66
N TYR A 826 25.34 -17.14 16.49
CA TYR A 826 25.54 -18.33 15.69
C TYR A 826 25.32 -18.01 14.21
N VAL A 827 26.18 -18.55 13.34
CA VAL A 827 26.03 -18.51 11.88
C VAL A 827 26.54 -19.82 11.28
N ARG A 828 25.85 -20.32 10.25
CA ARG A 828 26.25 -21.45 9.42
C ARG A 828 25.69 -21.29 8.01
N THR A 829 26.40 -21.76 7.00
CA THR A 829 25.89 -21.76 5.62
C THR A 829 25.77 -23.16 5.03
N VAL A 830 24.91 -23.30 4.02
CA VAL A 830 24.79 -24.48 3.18
C VAL A 830 24.68 -24.04 1.72
N ALA A 831 25.72 -24.26 0.93
CA ALA A 831 25.79 -23.85 -0.47
C ALA A 831 25.22 -24.91 -1.44
N ASP A 832 24.78 -24.46 -2.61
CA ASP A 832 24.31 -25.25 -3.74
C ASP A 832 24.66 -24.58 -5.09
N VAL A 833 25.02 -25.38 -6.09
CA VAL A 833 25.53 -24.94 -7.41
C VAL A 833 24.65 -25.40 -8.59
N ASP A 834 23.71 -26.33 -8.39
CA ASP A 834 23.03 -27.01 -9.50
C ASP A 834 21.92 -26.18 -10.18
N SER A 835 21.47 -25.09 -9.53
CA SER A 835 20.28 -24.32 -9.96
C SER A 835 20.55 -23.13 -10.90
N TRP A 836 21.81 -22.86 -11.26
CA TRP A 836 22.20 -21.57 -11.87
C TRP A 836 23.09 -21.68 -13.13
N ALA A 837 23.09 -22.85 -13.79
CA ALA A 837 23.96 -23.12 -14.93
C ALA A 837 23.68 -22.26 -16.19
N ASP A 838 22.47 -21.70 -16.30
CA ASP A 838 21.97 -20.98 -17.49
C ASP A 838 21.96 -19.44 -17.33
N MET A 839 22.71 -18.88 -16.37
CA MET A 839 22.77 -17.43 -16.18
C MET A 839 23.44 -16.71 -17.36
N PRO A 840 22.83 -15.64 -17.91
CA PRO A 840 23.36 -14.94 -19.07
C PRO A 840 24.70 -14.25 -18.74
N GLU A 841 25.60 -14.11 -19.73
CA GLU A 841 26.93 -13.52 -19.52
C GLU A 841 26.87 -12.10 -18.94
N THR A 842 25.79 -11.35 -19.23
CA THR A 842 25.52 -10.01 -18.68
C THR A 842 25.34 -10.00 -17.16
N SER A 843 25.08 -11.14 -16.54
CA SER A 843 24.90 -11.24 -15.09
C SER A 843 26.23 -11.29 -14.34
N TYR A 844 27.36 -11.61 -14.98
CA TYR A 844 28.66 -11.64 -14.31
C TYR A 844 29.34 -10.26 -14.29
N PRO A 845 30.09 -9.91 -13.22
CA PRO A 845 30.82 -8.65 -13.18
C PRO A 845 31.83 -8.52 -14.34
N GLU A 846 31.88 -7.39 -15.05
CA GLU A 846 32.78 -7.22 -16.22
C GLU A 846 34.25 -7.57 -15.93
N GLN A 847 34.72 -7.34 -14.70
CA GLN A 847 36.09 -7.59 -14.26
C GLN A 847 36.48 -9.08 -14.24
N SER A 848 35.48 -9.97 -14.30
CA SER A 848 35.67 -11.42 -14.32
C SER A 848 35.90 -11.96 -15.73
N GLU A 849 35.76 -11.14 -16.79
CA GLU A 849 35.83 -11.56 -18.19
C GLU A 849 37.07 -12.41 -18.52
N GLY A 850 36.85 -13.60 -19.10
CA GLY A 850 37.92 -14.52 -19.50
C GLY A 850 38.42 -15.49 -18.41
N HIS A 851 37.83 -15.47 -17.22
CA HIS A 851 38.04 -16.45 -16.16
C HIS A 851 36.89 -17.49 -16.10
N GLU A 852 37.12 -18.64 -15.46
CA GLU A 852 36.07 -19.62 -15.17
C GLU A 852 35.14 -19.04 -14.11
N ARG A 853 33.83 -19.08 -14.34
CA ARG A 853 32.84 -18.46 -13.46
C ARG A 853 31.63 -19.34 -13.30
N PHE A 854 31.00 -19.23 -12.14
CA PHE A 854 29.75 -19.89 -11.87
C PHE A 854 28.95 -19.12 -10.81
N TRP A 855 27.63 -19.23 -10.90
CA TRP A 855 26.71 -18.79 -9.86
C TRP A 855 26.43 -19.94 -8.89
N PHE A 856 26.18 -19.57 -7.64
CA PHE A 856 25.75 -20.49 -6.61
C PHE A 856 24.75 -19.79 -5.70
N SER A 857 23.99 -20.58 -4.97
CA SER A 857 23.16 -20.09 -3.90
C SER A 857 23.60 -20.69 -2.58
N TYR A 858 23.22 -20.07 -1.47
CA TYR A 858 23.42 -20.65 -0.17
C TYR A 858 22.31 -20.24 0.80
N ARG A 859 22.03 -21.12 1.75
CA ARG A 859 21.17 -20.84 2.89
C ARG A 859 22.05 -20.38 4.04
N ARG A 860 21.77 -19.21 4.60
CA ARG A 860 22.43 -18.72 5.82
C ARG A 860 21.50 -18.98 7.00
N ILE A 861 21.96 -19.76 7.97
CA ILE A 861 21.26 -20.10 9.20
C ILE A 861 21.95 -19.35 10.33
N PHE A 862 21.20 -18.55 11.10
CA PHE A 862 21.79 -17.65 12.08
C PHE A 862 20.88 -17.40 13.28
N VAL A 863 21.48 -16.93 14.38
CA VAL A 863 20.76 -16.48 15.58
C VAL A 863 21.21 -15.04 15.86
N PRO A 864 20.32 -14.03 15.69
CA PRO A 864 20.64 -12.64 16.01
C PRO A 864 21.05 -12.48 17.47
N GLU A 865 22.03 -11.63 17.75
CA GLU A 865 22.49 -11.36 19.11
C GLU A 865 21.54 -10.44 19.88
N ASN A 866 20.94 -9.48 19.19
CA ASN A 866 20.14 -8.41 19.80
C ASN A 866 18.92 -8.06 18.92
N GLU A 867 17.99 -7.28 19.48
CA GLU A 867 16.73 -6.93 18.82
C GLU A 867 16.95 -6.11 17.53
N ALA A 868 17.94 -5.22 17.50
CA ALA A 868 18.27 -4.46 16.30
C ALA A 868 18.77 -5.38 15.17
N ALA A 869 19.64 -6.34 15.51
CA ALA A 869 20.12 -7.34 14.56
C ALA A 869 19.02 -8.29 14.07
N ARG A 870 18.04 -8.59 14.94
CA ARG A 870 16.85 -9.34 14.53
C ARG A 870 16.03 -8.50 13.55
N SER A 871 15.57 -7.33 13.95
CA SER A 871 14.73 -6.47 13.10
C SER A 871 15.35 -6.19 11.74
N TRP A 872 16.66 -5.88 11.70
CA TRP A 872 17.38 -5.63 10.46
C TRP A 872 17.45 -6.86 9.55
N GLN A 873 17.75 -8.04 10.11
CA GLN A 873 17.95 -9.26 9.32
C GLN A 873 16.63 -10.01 9.02
N MET A 874 15.48 -9.54 9.52
CA MET A 874 14.16 -10.06 9.17
C MET A 874 13.59 -9.51 7.84
N ALA A 875 14.25 -8.53 7.22
CA ALA A 875 13.83 -8.01 5.92
C ALA A 875 14.01 -9.04 4.79
N GLY A 876 13.02 -9.14 3.90
CA GLY A 876 13.09 -10.00 2.70
C GLY A 876 12.68 -11.46 2.95
N ASN A 877 13.54 -12.40 2.58
CA ASN A 877 13.24 -13.84 2.52
C ASN A 877 13.65 -14.64 3.78
N THR A 878 13.73 -13.97 4.93
CA THR A 878 14.12 -14.57 6.21
C THR A 878 12.91 -15.26 6.88
N VAL A 879 13.07 -16.52 7.27
CA VAL A 879 12.04 -17.32 7.96
C VAL A 879 12.61 -18.03 9.19
N GLU A 880 11.75 -18.54 10.07
CA GLU A 880 12.19 -19.40 11.17
C GLU A 880 12.82 -20.69 10.64
N TYR A 881 13.94 -21.12 11.25
CA TYR A 881 14.66 -22.30 10.79
C TYR A 881 13.96 -23.60 11.22
N ASP A 882 13.59 -24.43 10.24
CA ASP A 882 12.83 -25.67 10.45
C ASP A 882 13.69 -26.92 10.72
N GLY A 883 15.03 -26.80 10.69
CA GLY A 883 15.94 -27.90 10.95
C GLY A 883 16.30 -28.77 9.73
N ARG A 884 15.84 -28.44 8.52
CA ARG A 884 16.06 -29.28 7.31
C ARG A 884 17.54 -29.52 6.95
N TYR A 885 18.43 -28.66 7.42
CA TYR A 885 19.89 -28.77 7.23
C TYR A 885 20.66 -29.19 8.49
N GLY A 886 20.01 -29.77 9.50
CA GLY A 886 20.64 -30.24 10.74
C GLY A 886 20.39 -29.35 11.97
N GLU A 887 20.94 -29.72 13.12
CA GLU A 887 20.69 -29.01 14.39
C GLU A 887 21.28 -27.59 14.40
N ALA A 888 20.50 -26.62 14.89
CA ALA A 888 20.90 -25.25 15.18
C ALA A 888 20.35 -24.83 16.57
N PRO A 889 20.89 -23.78 17.20
CA PRO A 889 20.37 -23.29 18.48
C PRO A 889 18.91 -22.80 18.39
N GLU A 890 18.20 -22.82 19.52
CA GLU A 890 16.83 -22.32 19.62
C GLU A 890 16.75 -20.83 19.24
N GLY A 891 15.73 -20.45 18.47
CA GLY A 891 15.59 -19.09 17.93
C GLY A 891 16.41 -18.82 16.66
N ALA A 892 16.84 -19.87 15.95
CA ALA A 892 17.51 -19.73 14.67
C ALA A 892 16.54 -19.35 13.54
N TYR A 893 17.03 -18.50 12.65
CA TYR A 893 16.39 -18.10 11.41
C TYR A 893 17.21 -18.60 10.22
N GLU A 894 16.57 -18.73 9.06
CA GLU A 894 17.25 -18.96 7.79
C GLU A 894 16.85 -17.94 6.74
N ASN A 895 17.79 -17.61 5.85
CA ASN A 895 17.50 -16.85 4.64
C ASN A 895 18.28 -17.40 3.44
N PHE A 896 17.85 -17.00 2.24
CA PHE A 896 18.44 -17.44 0.98
C PHE A 896 19.25 -16.32 0.33
N GLN A 897 20.45 -16.66 -0.11
CA GLN A 897 21.38 -15.74 -0.74
C GLN A 897 21.93 -16.35 -2.03
N VAL A 898 22.33 -15.50 -2.96
CA VAL A 898 22.92 -15.86 -4.24
C VAL A 898 24.26 -15.16 -4.37
N GLY A 899 25.28 -15.86 -4.88
CA GLY A 899 26.62 -15.34 -5.07
C GLY A 899 27.27 -15.87 -6.35
N SER A 900 28.27 -15.14 -6.85
CA SER A 900 29.06 -15.54 -8.02
C SER A 900 30.53 -15.69 -7.65
N SER A 901 31.22 -16.68 -8.22
CA SER A 901 32.67 -16.86 -8.06
C SER A 901 33.40 -16.80 -9.39
N THR A 902 34.70 -16.45 -9.37
CA THR A 902 35.58 -16.24 -10.53
C THR A 902 36.97 -16.82 -10.28
#